data_AF-A0A952PMI5-F1
#
_entry.id   AF-A0A952PMI5-F1
#
_cell.length_a   1.000
_cell.length_b   1.000
_cell.length_c   1.000
_cell.angle_alpha   90.00
_cell.angle_beta   90.00
_cell.angle_gamma   90.00
#
_symmetry.space_group_name_H-M   'P 1'
#
loop_
_entity.id
_entity.type
_entity.pdbx_description
1 polymer ?
#
loop_
_entity_poly.entity_id
_entity_poly.type
_entity_poly.pdbx_seq_one_letter_code
_entity_poly.pdbx_strand_id
1 'polypeptide(L)'
;MNRKISRKPHGNMLVLMIAFTATIVLALLFFALGFVRLTGTQFEQKTAIEAAALAAARDMSNIVITNNDFGYVGLSDSAPVGAGTQAGDSYYTQVHGLNTLVGTTLLDYIIADELGVDEMKRLAQVDWQHVKTAGDQLQAELTRCTAAGQTAFDKDGLVLNPYKAAEDAYRANQVRMTGKSNYKAGSMVLNLGTIDGMVTNIKTPAGWTNSFNSGATKGGYYVAYKPVNFDGHTWVFAGVGDAMRLVDPSKFRNAATGVPWQVKTIVRAEAVQQLNDDGIVANTKSVACAQPASVFDPKPAPGALVVSFPDGPPNGPCTMAKVFDLYSSCLADGDDDSDVYMAKNGDYPVDATSSIVPDPNWPIPSDPGRQAANADKIAVYDWLKRAGTKADVASVVGMHSWPFNPPSPATVNWPPGGAAGAKPIPNGVAHIYRFNPNGTVNYQSKNCLPAPFYIVSDQQMLVESFEAISQGANSTLQVKPIDLGPPIMDSDGEVNLTTKFDLYIRDYARRPGTLKGGQHSGEPMDDPLVSYKKEAPKVAIQLTKDGTGIGTNTQVRFGGIGAKPKGPGSGDGQGSLPLILPQEDFAFYWTGSTMQLLRDPSVYKSYTPGSGLRPTYRTNGVVCDIRMRRQVQVRDETTVEIPVTDPTTGSPVVDPVTGLPTTTSSTTSTKSDVGYIGIK
;
A
#
# COMPACT_ATOMS: atom_id res chain seq x y z
N MET A 1 15.51 11.08 -122.52
CA MET A 1 15.45 10.17 -121.35
C MET A 1 15.12 11.00 -120.12
N ASN A 2 13.85 11.01 -119.68
CA ASN A 2 13.40 11.69 -118.46
C ASN A 2 12.88 10.63 -117.48
N ARG A 3 13.65 10.34 -116.43
CA ARG A 3 13.31 9.34 -115.42
C ARG A 3 12.49 10.01 -114.31
N LYS A 4 11.15 9.92 -114.39
CA LYS A 4 10.24 10.31 -113.31
C LYS A 4 10.39 9.30 -112.16
N ILE A 5 10.98 9.73 -111.04
CA ILE A 5 11.00 8.99 -109.77
C ILE A 5 9.68 9.26 -109.05
N SER A 6 8.82 8.25 -108.97
CA SER A 6 7.59 8.28 -108.17
C SER A 6 7.93 8.09 -106.69
N ARG A 7 7.75 9.12 -105.87
CA ARG A 7 7.83 9.02 -104.39
C ARG A 7 6.53 8.44 -103.86
N LYS A 8 6.60 7.29 -103.18
CA LYS A 8 5.46 6.68 -102.49
C LYS A 8 5.03 7.55 -101.29
N PRO A 9 3.74 7.88 -101.13
CA PRO A 9 3.22 8.54 -99.94
C PRO A 9 2.91 7.46 -98.89
N HIS A 10 3.93 6.99 -98.19
CA HIS A 10 3.74 6.26 -96.92
C HIS A 10 4.30 7.15 -95.83
N GLY A 11 3.46 8.11 -95.43
CA GLY A 11 3.80 9.13 -94.46
C GLY A 11 3.90 8.57 -93.04
N ASN A 12 4.93 9.02 -92.32
CA ASN A 12 5.01 9.52 -90.93
C ASN A 12 4.05 9.04 -89.81
N MET A 13 3.14 8.09 -90.01
CA MET A 13 2.19 7.62 -89.01
C MET A 13 2.88 6.86 -87.87
N LEU A 14 3.98 6.16 -88.18
CA LEU A 14 4.86 5.52 -87.19
C LEU A 14 5.55 6.56 -86.29
N VAL A 15 6.04 7.66 -86.87
CA VAL A 15 6.72 8.74 -86.15
C VAL A 15 5.74 9.45 -85.21
N LEU A 16 4.50 9.67 -85.66
CA LEU A 16 3.42 10.24 -84.85
C LEU A 16 3.04 9.31 -83.67
N MET A 17 2.90 8.01 -83.91
CA MET A 17 2.64 7.05 -82.83
C MET A 17 3.75 7.04 -81.79
N ILE A 18 5.02 6.98 -82.21
CA ILE A 18 6.17 7.00 -81.30
C ILE A 18 6.17 8.30 -80.47
N ALA A 19 5.90 9.44 -81.08
CA ALA A 19 5.85 10.73 -80.38
C ALA A 19 4.71 10.78 -79.34
N PHE A 20 3.51 10.30 -79.66
CA PHE A 20 2.40 10.24 -78.71
C PHE A 20 2.68 9.26 -77.57
N THR A 21 3.19 8.06 -77.86
CA THR A 21 3.55 7.08 -76.83
C THR A 21 4.65 7.62 -75.93
N ALA A 22 5.70 8.24 -76.49
CA ALA A 22 6.76 8.88 -75.71
C ALA A 22 6.21 10.00 -74.81
N THR A 23 5.28 10.82 -75.31
CA THR A 23 4.65 11.90 -74.54
C THR A 23 3.81 11.35 -73.39
N ILE A 24 3.01 10.31 -73.63
CA ILE A 24 2.19 9.66 -72.59
C ILE A 24 3.09 9.01 -71.54
N VAL A 25 4.14 8.31 -71.96
CA VAL A 25 5.12 7.70 -71.04
C VAL A 25 5.82 8.76 -70.20
N LEU A 26 6.24 9.88 -70.80
CA LEU A 26 6.81 11.02 -70.07
C LEU A 26 5.83 11.62 -69.04
N ALA A 27 4.57 11.82 -69.44
CA ALA A 27 3.53 12.33 -68.55
C ALA A 27 3.28 11.38 -67.36
N LEU A 28 3.23 10.07 -67.61
CA LEU A 28 3.10 9.05 -66.57
C LEU A 28 4.31 9.00 -65.64
N LEU A 29 5.53 9.16 -66.17
CA LEU A 29 6.75 9.22 -65.36
C LEU A 29 6.77 10.44 -64.44
N PHE A 30 6.38 11.63 -64.94
CA PHE A 30 6.26 12.82 -64.11
C PHE A 30 5.17 12.69 -63.04
N PHE A 31 4.01 12.12 -63.40
CA PHE A 31 2.96 11.84 -62.44
C PHE A 31 3.43 10.85 -61.37
N ALA A 32 4.08 9.75 -61.77
CA ALA A 32 4.61 8.75 -60.84
C ALA A 32 5.65 9.35 -59.90
N LEU A 33 6.56 10.21 -60.40
CA LEU A 33 7.54 10.91 -59.58
C LEU A 33 6.87 11.85 -58.57
N GLY A 34 5.88 12.63 -59.00
CA GLY A 34 5.10 13.51 -58.13
C GLY A 34 4.30 12.74 -57.07
N PHE A 35 3.71 11.61 -57.45
CA PHE A 35 2.96 10.73 -56.56
C PHE A 35 3.87 10.06 -55.52
N VAL A 36 5.03 9.54 -55.92
CA VAL A 36 6.03 8.97 -55.01
C VAL A 36 6.54 10.04 -54.03
N ARG A 37 6.75 11.28 -54.49
CA ARG A 37 7.15 12.40 -53.64
C ARG A 37 6.09 12.76 -52.61
N LEU A 38 4.82 12.83 -53.03
CA LEU A 38 3.69 13.15 -52.16
C LEU A 38 3.44 12.05 -51.12
N THR A 39 3.39 10.79 -51.57
CA THR A 39 3.19 9.63 -50.69
C THR A 39 4.36 9.45 -49.73
N GLY A 40 5.60 9.59 -50.22
CA GLY A 40 6.80 9.56 -49.38
C GLY A 40 6.75 10.61 -48.26
N THR A 41 6.41 11.85 -48.60
CA THR A 41 6.25 12.94 -47.61
C THR A 41 5.14 12.64 -46.60
N GLN A 42 4.01 12.09 -47.05
CA GLN A 42 2.90 11.73 -46.16
C GLN A 42 3.30 10.62 -45.18
N PHE A 43 4.04 9.60 -45.64
CA PHE A 43 4.56 8.54 -44.78
C PHE A 43 5.58 9.09 -43.77
N GLU A 44 6.53 9.92 -44.21
CA GLU A 44 7.49 10.60 -43.33
C GLU A 44 6.78 11.38 -42.23
N GLN A 45 5.78 12.19 -42.60
CA GLN A 45 5.02 12.99 -41.63
C GLN A 45 4.24 12.14 -40.64
N LYS A 46 3.65 11.04 -41.12
CA LYS A 46 2.90 10.09 -40.31
C LYS A 46 3.82 9.44 -39.28
N THR A 47 4.97 8.90 -39.70
CA THR A 47 5.94 8.29 -38.79
C THR A 47 6.48 9.30 -37.77
N ALA A 48 6.77 10.54 -38.19
CA ALA A 48 7.25 11.57 -37.28
C ALA A 48 6.22 11.95 -36.19
N ILE A 49 4.94 12.12 -36.56
CA ILE A 49 3.91 12.45 -35.57
C ILE A 49 3.57 11.27 -34.66
N GLU A 50 3.64 10.03 -35.17
CA GLU A 50 3.46 8.81 -34.39
C GLU A 50 4.56 8.67 -33.33
N ALA A 51 5.81 8.94 -33.71
CA ALA A 51 6.93 8.98 -32.77
C ALA A 51 6.75 10.08 -31.72
N ALA A 52 6.28 11.27 -32.11
CA ALA A 52 6.01 12.37 -31.19
C ALA A 52 4.91 12.01 -30.17
N ALA A 53 3.81 11.41 -30.61
CA ALA A 53 2.73 10.97 -29.74
C ALA A 53 3.20 9.91 -28.74
N LEU A 54 4.00 8.93 -29.20
CA LEU A 54 4.57 7.89 -28.33
C LEU A 54 5.57 8.46 -27.32
N ALA A 55 6.43 9.40 -27.72
CA ALA A 55 7.38 10.04 -26.83
C ALA A 55 6.68 10.84 -25.71
N ALA A 56 5.66 11.63 -26.05
CA ALA A 56 4.86 12.31 -25.04
C ALA A 56 4.11 11.33 -24.13
N ALA A 57 3.50 10.27 -24.67
CA ALA A 57 2.82 9.26 -23.87
C ALA A 57 3.78 8.53 -22.91
N ARG A 58 5.03 8.30 -23.31
CA ARG A 58 6.08 7.72 -22.47
C ARG A 58 6.40 8.62 -21.28
N ASP A 59 6.69 9.89 -21.54
CA ASP A 59 7.02 10.81 -20.46
C ASP A 59 5.81 11.02 -19.54
N MET A 60 4.61 11.14 -20.09
CA MET A 60 3.38 11.23 -19.29
C MET A 60 3.13 10.00 -18.42
N SER A 61 3.47 8.79 -18.88
CA SER A 61 3.35 7.59 -18.04
C SER A 61 4.26 7.59 -16.81
N ASN A 62 5.35 8.37 -16.85
CA ASN A 62 6.33 8.46 -15.79
C ASN A 62 6.12 9.68 -14.86
N ILE A 63 5.17 10.56 -15.17
CA ILE A 63 4.84 11.71 -14.30
C ILE A 63 4.31 11.19 -12.96
N VAL A 64 4.89 11.70 -11.87
CA VAL A 64 4.51 11.39 -10.49
C VAL A 64 4.09 12.67 -9.78
N ILE A 65 2.98 12.59 -9.05
CA ILE A 65 2.54 13.64 -8.12
C ILE A 65 2.58 13.12 -6.68
N THR A 66 2.71 14.02 -5.73
CA THR A 66 2.51 13.72 -4.31
C THR A 66 1.07 14.03 -3.92
N ASN A 67 0.40 13.06 -3.30
CA ASN A 67 -0.95 13.14 -2.78
C ASN A 67 -0.93 12.87 -1.26
N ASN A 68 -1.83 13.54 -0.54
CA ASN A 68 -1.89 13.47 0.92
C ASN A 68 -2.37 12.12 1.47
N ASP A 69 -3.15 11.36 0.69
CA ASP A 69 -3.90 10.20 1.17
C ASP A 69 -3.39 8.88 0.59
N PHE A 70 -2.63 8.93 -0.50
CA PHE A 70 -1.99 7.76 -1.15
C PHE A 70 -0.47 7.89 -1.33
N GLY A 71 0.15 9.00 -0.92
CA GLY A 71 1.57 9.25 -1.19
C GLY A 71 1.82 9.53 -2.68
N TYR A 72 2.73 8.80 -3.32
CA TYR A 72 3.06 9.06 -4.72
C TYR A 72 2.06 8.38 -5.67
N VAL A 73 1.48 9.18 -6.57
CA VAL A 73 0.48 8.72 -7.55
C VAL A 73 0.94 9.06 -8.96
N GLY A 74 0.75 8.12 -9.89
CA GLY A 74 1.08 8.29 -11.31
C GLY A 74 0.12 7.54 -12.22
N LEU A 75 0.39 7.54 -13.53
CA LEU A 75 -0.36 6.70 -14.48
C LEU A 75 0.09 5.24 -14.43
N SER A 76 1.34 4.99 -14.05
CA SER A 76 1.94 3.67 -13.90
C SER A 76 2.21 3.36 -12.44
N ASP A 77 2.07 2.09 -12.06
CA ASP A 77 2.70 1.63 -10.82
C ASP A 77 4.23 1.68 -10.98
N SER A 78 4.93 1.88 -9.87
CA SER A 78 6.37 1.72 -9.84
C SER A 78 6.86 1.16 -8.52
N ALA A 79 7.78 0.20 -8.59
CA ALA A 79 8.45 -0.34 -7.43
C ALA A 79 9.27 0.76 -6.71
N PRO A 80 9.61 0.57 -5.42
CA PRO A 80 10.38 1.53 -4.64
C PRO A 80 11.87 1.53 -5.05
N VAL A 81 12.17 2.04 -6.24
CA VAL A 81 13.51 2.08 -6.84
C VAL A 81 13.99 3.49 -7.14
N GLY A 82 13.11 4.49 -7.03
CA GLY A 82 13.40 5.86 -7.41
C GLY A 82 13.85 6.74 -6.24
N ALA A 83 14.94 7.48 -6.45
CA ALA A 83 15.45 8.42 -5.45
C ALA A 83 14.51 9.61 -5.22
N GLY A 84 13.64 9.93 -6.20
CA GLY A 84 12.63 10.98 -6.09
C GLY A 84 11.47 10.62 -5.17
N THR A 85 11.34 9.36 -4.76
CA THR A 85 10.28 8.87 -3.84
C THR A 85 10.82 8.50 -2.46
N GLN A 86 11.91 9.13 -2.02
CA GLN A 86 12.54 8.82 -0.74
C GLN A 86 11.70 9.29 0.47
N ALA A 87 11.56 8.42 1.48
CA ALA A 87 10.96 8.70 2.79
C ALA A 87 11.97 9.32 3.77
N GLY A 88 11.49 9.76 4.94
CA GLY A 88 12.34 10.36 5.99
C GLY A 88 13.43 9.41 6.52
N ASP A 89 13.17 8.11 6.56
CA ASP A 89 14.15 7.07 6.92
C ASP A 89 15.07 6.63 5.77
N SER A 90 15.06 7.39 4.67
CA SER A 90 15.91 7.21 3.49
C SER A 90 15.63 6.01 2.58
N TYR A 91 14.59 5.21 2.83
CA TYR A 91 14.12 4.23 1.85
C TYR A 91 13.27 4.87 0.76
N TYR A 92 13.27 4.25 -0.42
CA TYR A 92 12.37 4.62 -1.50
C TYR A 92 10.97 4.05 -1.24
N THR A 93 9.93 4.80 -1.60
CA THR A 93 8.54 4.37 -1.56
C THR A 93 8.02 4.05 -2.95
N GLN A 94 6.97 3.24 -3.01
CA GLN A 94 6.32 2.90 -4.28
C GLN A 94 5.53 4.08 -4.85
N VAL A 95 5.29 4.05 -6.16
CA VAL A 95 4.33 4.91 -6.85
C VAL A 95 3.11 4.08 -7.20
N HIS A 96 1.92 4.55 -6.81
CA HIS A 96 0.66 3.90 -7.11
C HIS A 96 0.09 4.39 -8.43
N GLY A 97 -0.22 3.47 -9.34
CA GLY A 97 -0.94 3.76 -10.57
C GLY A 97 -2.38 4.14 -10.25
N LEU A 98 -2.89 5.18 -10.91
CA LEU A 98 -4.28 5.65 -10.72
C LEU A 98 -5.29 4.52 -10.89
N ASN A 99 -5.15 3.72 -11.96
CA ASN A 99 -6.03 2.59 -12.22
C ASN A 99 -5.95 1.51 -11.12
N THR A 100 -4.77 1.31 -10.53
CA THR A 100 -4.57 0.40 -9.39
C THR A 100 -5.35 0.91 -8.18
N LEU A 101 -5.27 2.19 -7.85
CA LEU A 101 -6.03 2.79 -6.74
C LEU A 101 -7.55 2.71 -6.97
N VAL A 102 -8.03 2.98 -8.19
CA VAL A 102 -9.44 2.83 -8.55
C VAL A 102 -9.89 1.37 -8.40
N GLY A 103 -9.09 0.42 -8.86
CA GLY A 103 -9.38 -1.00 -8.72
C GLY A 103 -9.38 -1.47 -7.27
N THR A 104 -8.45 -0.98 -6.44
CA THR A 104 -8.35 -1.32 -5.01
C THR A 104 -9.60 -0.85 -4.28
N THR A 105 -10.00 0.42 -4.43
CA THR A 105 -11.20 0.94 -3.74
C THR A 105 -12.47 0.20 -4.14
N LEU A 106 -12.60 -0.22 -5.40
CA LEU A 106 -13.73 -1.04 -5.84
C LEU A 106 -13.68 -2.45 -5.22
N LEU A 107 -12.50 -3.07 -5.20
CA LEU A 107 -12.31 -4.41 -4.63
C LEU A 107 -12.58 -4.43 -3.11
N ASP A 108 -12.05 -3.45 -2.39
CA ASP A 108 -12.25 -3.31 -0.95
C ASP A 108 -13.73 -3.08 -0.62
N TYR A 109 -14.44 -2.29 -1.44
CA TYR A 109 -15.88 -2.10 -1.30
C TYR A 109 -16.64 -3.41 -1.52
N ILE A 110 -16.31 -4.17 -2.56
CA ILE A 110 -16.92 -5.49 -2.83
C ILE A 110 -16.70 -6.43 -1.65
N ILE A 111 -15.46 -6.51 -1.13
CA ILE A 111 -15.15 -7.39 0.00
C ILE A 111 -15.93 -6.96 1.25
N ALA A 112 -16.03 -5.67 1.52
CA ALA A 112 -16.82 -5.15 2.64
C ALA A 112 -18.31 -5.47 2.50
N ASP A 113 -18.86 -5.41 1.29
CA ASP A 113 -20.24 -5.78 0.98
C ASP A 113 -20.50 -7.29 1.15
N GLU A 114 -19.60 -8.13 0.63
CA GLU A 114 -19.67 -9.59 0.79
C GLU A 114 -19.51 -10.03 2.27
N LEU A 115 -18.78 -9.27 3.08
CA LEU A 115 -18.68 -9.48 4.53
C LEU A 115 -19.90 -8.95 5.31
N GLY A 116 -20.70 -8.06 4.71
CA GLY A 116 -21.80 -7.38 5.39
C GLY A 116 -21.34 -6.39 6.48
N VAL A 117 -20.17 -5.76 6.30
CA VAL A 117 -19.58 -4.83 7.30
C VAL A 117 -19.66 -3.39 6.78
N ASP A 118 -20.71 -2.68 7.20
CA ASP A 118 -21.00 -1.31 6.73
C ASP A 118 -19.87 -0.30 7.02
N GLU A 119 -19.16 -0.45 8.14
CA GLU A 119 -18.04 0.44 8.46
C GLU A 119 -16.90 0.30 7.45
N MET A 120 -16.59 -0.91 6.99
CA MET A 120 -15.60 -1.12 5.94
C MET A 120 -16.07 -0.57 4.59
N LYS A 121 -17.38 -0.64 4.29
CA LYS A 121 -17.95 0.02 3.10
C LYS A 121 -17.74 1.54 3.18
N ARG A 122 -17.97 2.15 4.35
CA ARG A 122 -17.73 3.59 4.57
C ARG A 122 -16.24 3.95 4.39
N LEU A 123 -15.32 3.14 4.90
CA LEU A 123 -13.88 3.34 4.67
C LEU A 123 -13.53 3.29 3.17
N ALA A 124 -14.06 2.31 2.44
CA ALA A 124 -13.89 2.22 0.99
C ALA A 124 -14.49 3.42 0.23
N GLN A 125 -15.61 3.97 0.70
CA GLN A 125 -16.21 5.19 0.13
C GLN A 125 -15.32 6.41 0.34
N VAL A 126 -14.73 6.57 1.53
CA VAL A 126 -13.80 7.66 1.83
C VAL A 126 -12.59 7.57 0.90
N ASP A 127 -11.98 6.39 0.77
CA ASP A 127 -10.85 6.19 -0.13
C ASP A 127 -11.22 6.39 -1.60
N TRP A 128 -12.42 5.99 -2.02
CA TRP A 128 -12.92 6.28 -3.37
C TRP A 128 -12.98 7.80 -3.66
N GLN A 129 -13.38 8.63 -2.69
CA GLN A 129 -13.35 10.09 -2.86
C GLN A 129 -11.92 10.64 -2.89
N HIS A 130 -11.02 10.09 -2.08
CA HIS A 130 -9.61 10.44 -2.14
C HIS A 130 -9.01 10.09 -3.52
N VAL A 131 -9.38 8.95 -4.11
CA VAL A 131 -8.89 8.55 -5.44
C VAL A 131 -9.35 9.52 -6.51
N LYS A 132 -10.59 10.02 -6.44
CA LYS A 132 -11.07 11.08 -7.35
C LYS A 132 -10.24 12.34 -7.21
N THR A 133 -9.94 12.75 -5.98
CA THR A 133 -9.09 13.93 -5.70
C THR A 133 -7.68 13.75 -6.26
N ALA A 134 -7.07 12.57 -6.07
CA ALA A 134 -5.78 12.23 -6.66
C ALA A 134 -5.83 12.22 -8.19
N GLY A 135 -6.94 11.73 -8.77
CA GLY A 135 -7.20 11.76 -10.21
C GLY A 135 -7.28 13.18 -10.77
N ASP A 136 -7.95 14.10 -10.07
CA ASP A 136 -8.05 15.51 -10.46
C ASP A 136 -6.68 16.21 -10.38
N GLN A 137 -5.91 15.95 -9.32
CA GLN A 137 -4.53 16.46 -9.18
C GLN A 137 -3.63 15.95 -10.30
N LEU A 138 -3.70 14.65 -10.62
CA LEU A 138 -2.91 14.05 -11.69
C LEU A 138 -3.34 14.60 -13.06
N GLN A 139 -4.64 14.73 -13.31
CA GLN A 139 -5.17 15.34 -14.53
C GLN A 139 -4.66 16.77 -14.72
N ALA A 140 -4.66 17.58 -13.65
CA ALA A 140 -4.16 18.95 -13.69
C ALA A 140 -2.69 18.98 -14.10
N GLU A 141 -1.87 18.12 -13.49
CA GLU A 141 -0.44 18.05 -13.80
C GLU A 141 -0.15 17.55 -15.23
N LEU A 142 -0.85 16.50 -15.67
CA LEU A 142 -0.76 15.99 -17.04
C LEU A 142 -1.16 17.07 -18.06
N THR A 143 -2.24 17.81 -17.79
CA THR A 143 -2.71 18.89 -18.67
C THR A 143 -1.73 20.05 -18.70
N ARG A 144 -1.14 20.41 -17.55
CA ARG A 144 -0.12 21.46 -17.49
C ARG A 144 1.08 21.08 -18.37
N CYS A 145 1.52 19.82 -18.31
CA CYS A 145 2.68 19.33 -19.05
C CYS A 145 2.46 19.14 -20.56
N THR A 146 1.24 19.36 -21.09
CA THR A 146 1.02 19.41 -22.54
C THR A 146 1.45 20.73 -23.17
N ALA A 147 1.62 21.79 -22.37
CA ALA A 147 2.04 23.10 -22.84
C ALA A 147 3.57 23.21 -23.00
N ALA A 148 4.00 24.03 -23.95
CA ALA A 148 5.41 24.27 -24.22
C ALA A 148 6.14 24.85 -22.99
N GLY A 149 7.32 24.31 -22.69
CA GLY A 149 8.16 24.77 -21.57
C GLY A 149 7.74 24.29 -20.18
N GLN A 150 6.60 23.61 -20.05
CA GLN A 150 6.18 23.02 -18.77
C GLN A 150 6.92 21.71 -18.52
N THR A 151 7.25 21.46 -17.26
CA THR A 151 7.99 20.26 -16.82
C THR A 151 7.34 19.63 -15.60
N ALA A 152 7.53 18.32 -15.43
CA ALA A 152 7.14 17.56 -14.23
C ALA A 152 8.33 16.71 -13.73
N PHE A 153 8.14 15.98 -12.64
CA PHE A 153 9.12 15.04 -12.13
C PHE A 153 8.68 13.60 -12.32
N ASP A 154 9.64 12.71 -12.54
CA ASP A 154 9.43 11.27 -12.46
C ASP A 154 9.74 10.72 -11.07
N LYS A 155 9.55 9.41 -10.90
CA LYS A 155 9.88 8.67 -9.67
C LYS A 155 11.35 8.77 -9.24
N ASP A 156 12.26 9.04 -10.17
CA ASP A 156 13.70 9.16 -9.91
C ASP A 156 14.09 10.61 -9.58
N GLY A 157 13.13 11.55 -9.61
CA GLY A 157 13.34 12.98 -9.41
C GLY A 157 13.88 13.68 -10.67
N LEU A 158 13.87 13.02 -11.82
CA LEU A 158 14.32 13.59 -13.08
C LEU A 158 13.23 14.48 -13.68
N VAL A 159 13.68 15.57 -14.32
CA VAL A 159 12.79 16.51 -15.00
C VAL A 159 12.29 15.90 -16.30
N LEU A 160 10.98 15.74 -16.41
CA LEU A 160 10.27 15.34 -17.62
C LEU A 160 9.70 16.55 -18.34
N ASN A 161 9.72 16.52 -19.68
CA ASN A 161 9.08 17.54 -20.51
C ASN A 161 8.40 16.86 -21.71
N PRO A 162 7.14 16.41 -21.57
CA PRO A 162 6.44 15.68 -22.62
C PRO A 162 6.33 16.45 -23.94
N TYR A 163 6.13 17.78 -23.88
CA TYR A 163 6.09 18.62 -25.08
C TYR A 163 7.41 18.60 -25.84
N LYS A 164 8.53 18.83 -25.12
CA LYS A 164 9.86 18.82 -25.71
C LYS A 164 10.23 17.44 -26.22
N ALA A 165 9.92 16.37 -25.49
CA ALA A 165 10.17 15.01 -25.93
C ALA A 165 9.41 14.68 -27.24
N ALA A 166 8.16 15.13 -27.36
CA ALA A 166 7.40 15.01 -28.61
C ALA A 166 8.03 15.80 -29.76
N GLU A 167 8.45 17.05 -29.52
CA GLU A 167 9.10 17.89 -30.52
C GLU A 167 10.44 17.29 -30.99
N ASP A 168 11.28 16.85 -30.06
CA ASP A 168 12.57 16.24 -30.35
C ASP A 168 12.40 14.92 -31.10
N ALA A 169 11.44 14.07 -30.71
CA ALA A 169 11.11 12.82 -31.42
C ALA A 169 10.57 13.07 -32.84
N TYR A 170 9.75 14.11 -33.03
CA TYR A 170 9.28 14.52 -34.35
C TYR A 170 10.46 14.91 -35.26
N ARG A 171 11.36 15.76 -34.74
CA ARG A 171 12.53 16.25 -35.49
C ARG A 171 13.54 15.15 -35.79
N ALA A 172 13.72 14.19 -34.88
CA ALA A 172 14.63 13.05 -35.06
C ALA A 172 14.17 12.11 -36.20
N ASN A 173 12.87 12.03 -36.46
CA ASN A 173 12.30 11.18 -37.51
C ASN A 173 12.07 11.91 -38.84
N GLN A 174 12.66 13.10 -39.00
CA GLN A 174 12.59 13.86 -40.24
C GLN A 174 13.56 13.29 -41.29
N VAL A 175 13.21 12.14 -41.87
CA VAL A 175 13.89 11.62 -43.07
C VAL A 175 13.55 12.55 -44.24
N ARG A 176 14.54 12.93 -45.05
CA ARG A 176 14.39 13.91 -46.13
C ARG A 176 14.48 13.24 -47.49
N MET A 177 13.50 12.43 -47.90
CA MET A 177 13.50 11.90 -49.27
C MET A 177 13.30 13.00 -50.33
N THR A 178 12.73 14.15 -49.94
CA THR A 178 12.33 15.22 -50.88
C THR A 178 13.16 16.49 -50.78
N GLY A 179 14.21 16.53 -49.93
CA GLY A 179 15.20 17.61 -49.84
C GLY A 179 14.71 18.99 -49.37
N LYS A 180 13.39 19.25 -49.33
CA LYS A 180 12.82 20.59 -49.05
C LYS A 180 11.61 20.59 -48.09
N SER A 181 11.48 19.59 -47.23
CA SER A 181 10.43 19.55 -46.20
C SER A 181 11.01 19.87 -44.82
N ASN A 182 10.35 20.73 -44.03
CA ASN A 182 10.78 21.13 -42.69
C ASN A 182 9.62 21.16 -41.69
N TYR A 183 9.89 20.81 -40.44
CA TYR A 183 8.97 21.06 -39.33
C TYR A 183 8.72 22.57 -39.19
N LYS A 184 7.45 22.98 -39.09
CA LYS A 184 7.10 24.37 -38.76
C LYS A 184 7.28 24.59 -37.26
N ALA A 185 8.29 25.37 -36.88
CA ALA A 185 8.56 25.70 -35.48
C ALA A 185 7.31 26.24 -34.76
N GLY A 186 7.06 25.76 -33.54
CA GLY A 186 5.90 26.14 -32.74
C GLY A 186 4.56 25.56 -33.20
N SER A 187 4.56 24.61 -34.16
CA SER A 187 3.33 23.97 -34.64
C SER A 187 2.92 22.72 -33.86
N MET A 188 3.76 22.24 -32.93
CA MET A 188 3.45 21.07 -32.11
C MET A 188 2.36 21.43 -31.10
N VAL A 189 1.30 20.62 -31.06
CA VAL A 189 0.21 20.74 -30.09
C VAL A 189 -0.05 19.36 -29.49
N LEU A 190 -0.01 19.29 -28.16
CA LEU A 190 -0.41 18.11 -27.41
C LEU A 190 -1.75 18.36 -26.73
N ASN A 191 -2.66 17.40 -26.86
CA ASN A 191 -3.95 17.40 -26.15
C ASN A 191 -4.16 16.06 -25.46
N LEU A 192 -4.95 16.07 -24.38
CA LEU A 192 -5.37 14.87 -23.67
C LEU A 192 -6.84 14.59 -23.91
N GLY A 193 -7.18 13.31 -24.07
CA GLY A 193 -8.55 12.87 -24.27
C GLY A 193 -8.76 11.41 -23.94
N THR A 194 -9.81 10.85 -24.54
CA THR A 194 -10.32 9.51 -24.28
C THR A 194 -10.58 8.75 -25.57
N ILE A 195 -10.61 7.43 -25.47
CA ILE A 195 -11.04 6.53 -26.54
C ILE A 195 -11.88 5.41 -25.90
N ASP A 196 -13.10 5.25 -26.38
CA ASP A 196 -14.04 4.26 -25.86
C ASP A 196 -13.62 2.81 -26.21
N GLY A 197 -13.92 1.88 -25.31
CA GLY A 197 -13.84 0.43 -25.60
C GLY A 197 -12.44 -0.18 -25.50
N MET A 198 -11.47 0.59 -24.99
CA MET A 198 -10.13 0.09 -24.69
C MET A 198 -10.13 -0.70 -23.38
N VAL A 199 -9.41 -1.81 -23.34
CA VAL A 199 -9.16 -2.52 -22.07
C VAL A 199 -8.05 -1.82 -21.29
N THR A 200 -8.19 -1.82 -19.97
CA THR A 200 -7.20 -1.31 -19.02
C THR A 200 -6.21 -2.40 -18.64
N ASN A 201 -5.19 -2.05 -17.86
CA ASN A 201 -4.26 -2.99 -17.23
C ASN A 201 -4.83 -3.68 -15.97
N ILE A 202 -6.06 -3.37 -15.54
CA ILE A 202 -6.63 -3.87 -14.28
C ILE A 202 -7.59 -5.02 -14.54
N LYS A 203 -7.29 -6.16 -13.92
CA LYS A 203 -8.13 -7.36 -13.95
C LYS A 203 -9.37 -7.18 -13.09
N THR A 204 -10.45 -7.86 -13.46
CA THR A 204 -11.61 -8.02 -12.58
C THR A 204 -11.24 -8.84 -11.34
N PRO A 205 -11.94 -8.67 -10.21
CA PRO A 205 -11.66 -9.36 -8.96
C PRO A 205 -11.60 -10.89 -9.12
N ALA A 206 -10.59 -11.52 -8.53
CA ALA A 206 -10.53 -12.97 -8.42
C ALA A 206 -11.43 -13.44 -7.27
N GLY A 207 -11.95 -14.67 -7.36
CA GLY A 207 -12.79 -15.24 -6.31
C GLY A 207 -14.18 -14.59 -6.17
N TRP A 208 -14.56 -13.66 -7.05
CA TRP A 208 -15.88 -13.03 -7.04
C TRP A 208 -16.74 -13.54 -8.19
N THR A 209 -17.94 -14.01 -7.89
CA THR A 209 -18.82 -14.69 -8.87
C THR A 209 -19.86 -13.76 -9.50
N ASN A 210 -20.06 -12.58 -8.94
CA ASN A 210 -21.02 -11.62 -9.49
C ASN A 210 -20.45 -10.91 -10.72
N SER A 211 -21.32 -10.18 -11.42
CA SER A 211 -20.98 -9.49 -12.66
C SER A 211 -21.25 -8.00 -12.55
N PHE A 212 -20.41 -7.21 -13.22
CA PHE A 212 -20.63 -5.78 -13.38
C PHE A 212 -21.67 -5.48 -14.47
N ASN A 213 -22.09 -4.22 -14.55
CA ASN A 213 -22.95 -3.74 -15.61
C ASN A 213 -22.39 -4.04 -17.03
N SER A 214 -23.28 -4.26 -18.00
CA SER A 214 -22.91 -4.66 -19.35
C SER A 214 -21.91 -3.69 -19.99
N GLY A 215 -20.84 -4.24 -20.58
CA GLY A 215 -19.78 -3.48 -21.24
C GLY A 215 -18.75 -2.83 -20.30
N ALA A 216 -18.89 -2.95 -18.98
CA ALA A 216 -17.91 -2.47 -18.00
C ALA A 216 -16.59 -3.27 -18.06
N THR A 217 -16.66 -4.53 -18.50
CA THR A 217 -15.52 -5.45 -18.55
C THR A 217 -15.41 -6.12 -19.92
N LYS A 218 -14.18 -6.44 -20.34
CA LYS A 218 -13.90 -7.20 -21.56
C LYS A 218 -12.67 -8.08 -21.36
N GLY A 219 -12.82 -9.38 -21.60
CA GLY A 219 -11.71 -10.34 -21.50
C GLY A 219 -11.09 -10.46 -20.10
N GLY A 220 -11.88 -10.23 -19.03
CA GLY A 220 -11.40 -10.27 -17.64
C GLY A 220 -10.70 -8.99 -17.16
N TYR A 221 -10.79 -7.90 -17.92
CA TYR A 221 -10.27 -6.58 -17.55
C TYR A 221 -11.36 -5.52 -17.59
N TYR A 222 -11.19 -4.44 -16.83
CA TYR A 222 -12.06 -3.28 -16.92
C TYR A 222 -11.86 -2.53 -18.24
N VAL A 223 -12.94 -1.95 -18.75
CA VAL A 223 -12.93 -1.11 -19.96
C VAL A 223 -12.73 0.34 -19.56
N ALA A 224 -11.75 1.00 -20.17
CA ALA A 224 -11.43 2.41 -19.92
C ALA A 224 -12.62 3.31 -20.31
N TYR A 225 -12.83 4.35 -19.52
CA TYR A 225 -13.86 5.37 -19.74
C TYR A 225 -15.29 4.83 -19.81
N LYS A 226 -15.54 3.66 -19.20
CA LYS A 226 -16.88 3.11 -19.00
C LYS A 226 -17.22 3.14 -17.51
N PRO A 227 -18.48 3.47 -17.16
CA PRO A 227 -18.91 3.41 -15.77
C PRO A 227 -18.94 1.95 -15.32
N VAL A 228 -18.30 1.67 -14.20
CA VAL A 228 -18.43 0.43 -13.43
C VAL A 228 -19.31 0.77 -12.24
N ASN A 229 -20.56 0.32 -12.27
CA ASN A 229 -21.55 0.64 -11.24
C ASN A 229 -21.63 -0.50 -10.23
N PHE A 230 -21.51 -0.16 -8.95
CA PHE A 230 -21.69 -1.09 -7.84
C PHE A 230 -22.31 -0.35 -6.66
N ASP A 231 -23.40 -0.88 -6.10
CA ASP A 231 -24.09 -0.33 -4.92
C ASP A 231 -24.34 1.20 -4.95
N GLY A 232 -24.82 1.71 -6.09
CA GLY A 232 -25.12 3.14 -6.27
C GLY A 232 -23.89 4.05 -6.50
N HIS A 233 -22.68 3.51 -6.48
CA HIS A 233 -21.43 4.20 -6.76
C HIS A 233 -20.88 3.86 -8.15
N THR A 234 -20.05 4.76 -8.71
CA THR A 234 -19.48 4.60 -10.06
C THR A 234 -17.97 4.79 -10.06
N TRP A 235 -17.26 3.76 -10.49
CA TRP A 235 -15.83 3.78 -10.77
C TRP A 235 -15.59 3.95 -12.26
N VAL A 236 -14.55 4.70 -12.61
CA VAL A 236 -14.17 4.98 -13.99
C VAL A 236 -12.67 4.81 -14.12
N PHE A 237 -12.24 3.87 -14.97
CA PHE A 237 -10.83 3.61 -15.21
C PHE A 237 -10.31 4.47 -16.36
N ALA A 238 -9.07 4.94 -16.22
CA ALA A 238 -8.36 5.70 -17.23
C ALA A 238 -7.83 4.80 -18.35
N GLY A 239 -7.58 5.38 -19.52
CA GLY A 239 -7.07 4.69 -20.71
C GLY A 239 -5.58 4.36 -20.61
N VAL A 240 -5.18 3.57 -19.63
CA VAL A 240 -3.79 3.10 -19.44
C VAL A 240 -3.75 1.59 -19.67
N GLY A 241 -2.78 1.14 -20.48
CA GLY A 241 -2.64 -0.28 -20.86
C GLY A 241 -1.29 -0.84 -20.42
N ASP A 242 -1.07 -2.14 -20.65
CA ASP A 242 0.19 -2.79 -20.27
C ASP A 242 1.39 -2.34 -21.12
N ALA A 243 1.13 -1.77 -22.29
CA ALA A 243 2.15 -1.30 -23.22
C ALA A 243 1.71 -0.02 -23.92
N MET A 244 2.70 0.81 -24.28
CA MET A 244 2.45 2.01 -25.05
C MET A 244 2.15 1.61 -26.48
N ARG A 245 1.12 2.22 -27.08
CA ARG A 245 0.75 1.95 -28.46
C ARG A 245 0.08 3.13 -29.12
N LEU A 246 0.20 3.19 -30.43
CA LEU A 246 -0.59 4.08 -31.25
C LEU A 246 -2.05 3.63 -31.23
N VAL A 247 -2.95 4.60 -31.19
CA VAL A 247 -4.40 4.40 -31.20
C VAL A 247 -5.01 5.26 -32.29
N ASP A 248 -6.16 4.81 -32.79
CA ASP A 248 -6.83 5.43 -33.93
C ASP A 248 -7.28 6.86 -33.61
N PRO A 249 -6.73 7.89 -34.29
CA PRO A 249 -7.10 9.29 -34.04
C PRO A 249 -8.57 9.60 -34.35
N SER A 250 -9.24 8.81 -35.20
CA SER A 250 -10.65 9.01 -35.53
C SER A 250 -11.59 8.67 -34.36
N LYS A 251 -11.10 7.87 -33.40
CA LYS A 251 -11.85 7.48 -32.20
C LYS A 251 -11.56 8.38 -31.00
N PHE A 252 -10.61 9.30 -31.12
CA PHE A 252 -10.25 10.23 -30.07
C PHE A 252 -11.42 11.18 -29.76
N ARG A 253 -11.65 11.40 -28.47
CA ARG A 253 -12.63 12.36 -27.95
C ARG A 253 -11.98 13.23 -26.88
N ASN A 254 -12.41 14.48 -26.77
CA ASN A 254 -11.92 15.39 -25.73
C ASN A 254 -12.37 14.98 -24.30
N ALA A 255 -13.45 14.21 -24.21
CA ALA A 255 -13.99 13.66 -22.99
C ALA A 255 -14.89 12.45 -23.34
N ALA A 256 -14.94 11.47 -22.44
CA ALA A 256 -15.94 10.42 -22.48
C ALA A 256 -17.29 10.93 -22.00
N THR A 257 -18.36 10.38 -22.57
CA THR A 257 -19.76 10.75 -22.28
C THR A 257 -20.39 9.74 -21.32
N GLY A 258 -21.24 10.20 -20.39
CA GLY A 258 -21.98 9.31 -19.49
C GLY A 258 -21.15 8.74 -18.33
N VAL A 259 -20.03 9.39 -18.00
CA VAL A 259 -19.21 9.08 -16.81
C VAL A 259 -19.22 10.27 -15.85
N PRO A 260 -19.31 10.05 -14.53
CA PRO A 260 -19.40 11.14 -13.55
C PRO A 260 -18.06 11.86 -13.31
N TRP A 261 -16.94 11.21 -13.62
CA TRP A 261 -15.58 11.75 -13.53
C TRP A 261 -14.66 10.96 -14.48
N GLN A 262 -13.50 11.52 -14.82
CA GLN A 262 -12.52 10.85 -15.71
C GLN A 262 -11.14 11.50 -15.63
N VAL A 263 -10.10 10.70 -15.82
CA VAL A 263 -8.74 11.18 -16.09
C VAL A 263 -8.37 10.85 -17.53
N LYS A 264 -8.23 11.88 -18.34
CA LYS A 264 -7.90 11.86 -19.78
C LYS A 264 -6.41 11.57 -19.95
N THR A 265 -6.12 10.38 -20.45
CA THR A 265 -4.73 9.90 -20.59
C THR A 265 -4.28 9.71 -22.04
N ILE A 266 -5.21 9.69 -23.00
CA ILE A 266 -4.82 9.48 -24.41
C ILE A 266 -4.19 10.76 -24.93
N VAL A 267 -2.93 10.66 -25.36
CA VAL A 267 -2.16 11.79 -25.89
C VAL A 267 -2.46 11.92 -27.37
N ARG A 268 -2.88 13.11 -27.80
CA ARG A 268 -3.06 13.48 -29.20
C ARG A 268 -2.02 14.52 -29.58
N ALA A 269 -1.08 14.14 -30.45
CA ALA A 269 -0.08 15.03 -31.00
C ALA A 269 -0.52 15.53 -32.38
N GLU A 270 -0.39 16.83 -32.61
CA GLU A 270 -0.56 17.45 -33.92
C GLU A 270 0.67 18.29 -34.28
N ALA A 271 1.10 18.23 -35.54
CA ALA A 271 2.17 19.10 -36.04
C ALA A 271 1.97 19.45 -37.51
N VAL A 272 2.56 20.58 -37.93
CA VAL A 272 2.55 21.04 -39.32
C VAL A 272 3.94 20.87 -39.94
N GLN A 273 3.98 20.22 -41.11
CA GLN A 273 5.15 20.15 -41.96
C GLN A 273 5.00 21.16 -43.10
N GLN A 274 6.05 21.95 -43.31
CA GLN A 274 6.19 22.88 -44.43
C GLN A 274 6.95 22.20 -45.56
N LEU A 275 6.33 22.15 -46.73
CA LEU A 275 6.92 21.71 -47.99
C LEU A 275 7.24 22.95 -48.80
N ASN A 276 8.52 23.17 -49.11
CA ASN A 276 8.93 24.24 -50.00
C ASN A 276 9.27 23.66 -51.36
N ASP A 277 8.41 23.86 -52.36
CA ASP A 277 8.68 23.45 -53.73
C ASP A 277 8.89 24.68 -54.60
N ASP A 278 10.15 25.12 -54.69
CA ASP A 278 10.61 26.22 -55.55
C ASP A 278 9.78 27.51 -55.40
N GLY A 279 9.50 27.89 -54.14
CA GLY A 279 8.77 29.11 -53.79
C GLY A 279 7.31 28.89 -53.42
N ILE A 280 6.75 27.71 -53.70
CA ILE A 280 5.41 27.34 -53.22
C ILE A 280 5.56 26.64 -51.87
N VAL A 281 5.03 27.29 -50.82
CA VAL A 281 4.99 26.73 -49.46
C VAL A 281 3.64 26.04 -49.24
N ALA A 282 3.64 24.71 -49.18
CA ALA A 282 2.48 23.93 -48.77
C ALA A 282 2.62 23.48 -47.30
N ASN A 283 1.52 23.52 -46.55
CA ASN A 283 1.47 23.05 -45.17
C ASN A 283 0.63 21.78 -45.11
N THR A 284 1.21 20.70 -44.60
CA THR A 284 0.47 19.46 -44.31
C THR A 284 0.36 19.31 -42.81
N LYS A 285 -0.85 19.03 -42.30
CA LYS A 285 -1.08 18.73 -40.88
C LYS A 285 -1.19 17.23 -40.68
N SER A 286 -0.49 16.70 -39.69
CA SER A 286 -0.59 15.29 -39.30
C SER A 286 -0.96 15.17 -37.84
N VAL A 287 -1.66 14.10 -37.51
CA VAL A 287 -2.21 13.82 -36.18
C VAL A 287 -1.98 12.36 -35.85
N ALA A 288 -1.46 12.09 -34.65
CA ALA A 288 -1.42 10.76 -34.08
C ALA A 288 -1.91 10.79 -32.64
N CYS A 289 -2.44 9.66 -32.18
CA CYS A 289 -2.81 9.45 -30.79
C CYS A 289 -2.04 8.26 -30.23
N ALA A 290 -1.64 8.35 -28.96
CA ALA A 290 -0.93 7.31 -28.25
C ALA A 290 -1.55 7.06 -26.87
N GLN A 291 -1.59 5.78 -26.50
CA GLN A 291 -1.96 5.32 -25.16
C GLN A 291 -0.71 5.23 -24.29
N PRO A 292 -0.71 5.78 -23.06
CA PRO A 292 0.37 5.55 -22.09
C PRO A 292 0.33 4.12 -21.55
N ALA A 293 1.48 3.65 -21.06
CA ALA A 293 1.61 2.35 -20.42
C ALA A 293 1.60 2.46 -18.90
N SER A 294 1.24 1.35 -18.26
CA SER A 294 1.57 1.08 -16.87
C SER A 294 2.43 -0.17 -16.81
N VAL A 295 3.59 -0.06 -16.16
CA VAL A 295 4.31 -1.22 -15.65
C VAL A 295 3.55 -1.69 -14.43
N PHE A 296 2.76 -2.75 -14.57
CA PHE A 296 2.07 -3.34 -13.43
C PHE A 296 3.11 -3.83 -12.42
N ASP A 297 3.06 -3.34 -11.18
CA ASP A 297 3.90 -3.91 -10.13
C ASP A 297 3.33 -5.29 -9.75
N PRO A 298 4.05 -6.40 -10.00
CA PRO A 298 3.61 -7.72 -9.58
C PRO A 298 3.65 -7.88 -8.04
N LYS A 299 4.11 -6.90 -7.27
CA LYS A 299 4.23 -6.93 -5.81
C LYS A 299 3.79 -5.62 -5.12
N PRO A 300 2.52 -5.17 -5.23
CA PRO A 300 2.09 -4.08 -4.40
C PRO A 300 2.03 -4.64 -2.96
N ALA A 301 3.00 -4.20 -2.17
CA ALA A 301 3.05 -4.22 -0.72
C ALA A 301 2.82 -5.56 0.02
N PRO A 302 3.85 -6.39 0.18
CA PRO A 302 3.84 -7.48 1.14
C PRO A 302 3.73 -6.93 2.57
N GLY A 303 2.67 -7.35 3.26
CA GLY A 303 2.30 -6.88 4.58
C GLY A 303 1.47 -7.91 5.32
N ALA A 304 1.64 -7.97 6.63
CA ALA A 304 0.94 -8.90 7.50
C ALA A 304 -0.03 -8.17 8.43
N LEU A 305 -1.25 -8.71 8.54
CA LEU A 305 -2.12 -8.47 9.68
C LEU A 305 -1.71 -9.46 10.77
N VAL A 306 -1.50 -8.95 11.98
CA VAL A 306 -1.22 -9.76 13.16
C VAL A 306 -2.35 -9.56 14.15
N VAL A 307 -2.96 -10.67 14.58
CA VAL A 307 -3.87 -10.70 15.74
C VAL A 307 -3.17 -11.49 16.82
N SER A 308 -2.79 -10.83 17.91
CA SER A 308 -1.97 -11.42 18.97
C SER A 308 -2.71 -11.46 20.30
N PHE A 309 -2.54 -12.60 20.99
CA PHE A 309 -3.05 -12.87 22.32
C PHE A 309 -1.89 -13.30 23.23
N PRO A 310 -1.04 -12.38 23.70
CA PRO A 310 0.14 -12.74 24.47
C PRO A 310 -0.15 -13.44 25.81
N ASP A 311 -1.34 -13.24 26.37
CA ASP A 311 -1.80 -13.90 27.62
C ASP A 311 -2.84 -15.02 27.34
N GLY A 312 -2.88 -15.51 26.10
CA GLY A 312 -3.87 -16.47 25.59
C GLY A 312 -5.15 -15.79 25.10
N PRO A 313 -5.87 -16.40 24.14
CA PRO A 313 -7.07 -15.80 23.56
C PRO A 313 -8.22 -15.75 24.58
N PRO A 314 -9.11 -14.74 24.48
CA PRO A 314 -10.36 -14.71 25.23
C PRO A 314 -11.15 -16.01 25.05
N ASN A 315 -11.45 -16.68 26.16
CA ASN A 315 -12.12 -17.99 26.21
C ASN A 315 -13.35 -18.00 27.15
N GLY A 316 -13.77 -16.83 27.63
CA GLY A 316 -14.96 -16.61 28.44
C GLY A 316 -16.23 -16.44 27.60
N PRO A 317 -17.29 -15.84 28.16
CA PRO A 317 -18.52 -15.48 27.42
C PRO A 317 -18.25 -14.70 26.13
N CYS A 318 -17.25 -13.83 26.14
CA CYS A 318 -16.76 -13.11 24.96
C CYS A 318 -15.56 -13.83 24.35
N THR A 319 -15.79 -15.03 23.82
CA THR A 319 -14.74 -15.84 23.18
C THR A 319 -14.33 -15.23 21.84
N MET A 320 -13.01 -15.18 21.59
CA MET A 320 -12.44 -14.79 20.31
C MET A 320 -11.79 -16.01 19.65
N ALA A 321 -12.51 -16.63 18.72
CA ALA A 321 -12.09 -17.87 18.06
C ALA A 321 -11.71 -17.67 16.59
N LYS A 322 -12.05 -16.54 15.97
CA LYS A 322 -11.76 -16.21 14.57
C LYS A 322 -11.73 -14.70 14.37
N VAL A 323 -11.23 -14.23 13.24
CA VAL A 323 -11.12 -12.78 12.94
C VAL A 323 -12.48 -12.08 12.99
N PHE A 324 -13.56 -12.72 12.53
CA PHE A 324 -14.89 -12.10 12.56
C PHE A 324 -15.43 -11.86 13.98
N ASP A 325 -14.90 -12.56 15.00
CA ASP A 325 -15.33 -12.34 16.39
C ASP A 325 -14.82 -10.99 16.93
N LEU A 326 -13.77 -10.41 16.31
CA LEU A 326 -13.28 -9.05 16.60
C LEU A 326 -14.32 -7.97 16.26
N TYR A 327 -15.34 -8.30 15.45
CA TYR A 327 -16.41 -7.37 15.10
C TYR A 327 -17.66 -7.54 15.97
N SER A 328 -17.58 -8.40 16.99
CA SER A 328 -18.72 -8.76 17.81
C SER A 328 -19.15 -7.64 18.76
N SER A 329 -20.36 -7.78 19.29
CA SER A 329 -20.89 -6.86 20.31
C SER A 329 -20.10 -6.86 21.62
N CYS A 330 -19.25 -7.86 21.85
CA CYS A 330 -18.36 -7.89 23.01
C CYS A 330 -17.27 -6.81 22.98
N LEU A 331 -17.07 -6.17 21.83
CA LEU A 331 -16.15 -5.06 21.61
C LEU A 331 -16.93 -3.81 21.11
N ALA A 332 -18.20 -3.70 21.49
CA ALA A 332 -19.08 -2.60 21.08
C ALA A 332 -20.22 -2.37 22.10
N ASP A 333 -19.97 -2.61 23.39
CA ASP A 333 -20.97 -2.55 24.46
C ASP A 333 -21.17 -1.14 25.06
N GLY A 334 -20.42 -0.14 24.58
CA GLY A 334 -20.62 1.28 24.88
C GLY A 334 -19.78 1.81 26.03
N ASP A 335 -19.11 0.94 26.80
CA ASP A 335 -18.08 1.30 27.78
C ASP A 335 -16.65 1.15 27.18
N ASP A 336 -16.58 0.60 25.97
CA ASP A 336 -15.37 0.24 25.22
C ASP A 336 -14.77 1.39 24.37
N ASP A 337 -15.23 2.63 24.58
CA ASP A 337 -14.72 3.82 23.90
C ASP A 337 -13.19 3.84 23.94
N SER A 338 -12.59 3.79 22.75
CA SER A 338 -11.14 3.70 22.59
C SER A 338 -10.52 5.09 22.54
N ASP A 339 -9.36 5.20 23.17
CA ASP A 339 -8.48 6.33 22.94
C ASP A 339 -7.71 6.11 21.63
N VAL A 340 -7.74 7.13 20.78
CA VAL A 340 -7.08 7.09 19.47
C VAL A 340 -5.97 8.12 19.48
N TYR A 341 -4.77 7.63 19.21
CA TYR A 341 -3.54 8.36 19.31
C TYR A 341 -2.70 8.24 18.04
N MET A 342 -1.66 9.06 17.96
CA MET A 342 -0.60 8.95 16.97
C MET A 342 0.73 9.39 17.58
N ALA A 343 1.83 8.85 17.05
CA ALA A 343 3.16 9.37 17.39
C ALA A 343 3.42 10.70 16.64
N LYS A 344 4.13 11.61 17.30
CA LYS A 344 4.69 12.84 16.71
C LYS A 344 6.17 12.93 16.99
N ASN A 345 6.89 13.56 16.05
CA ASN A 345 8.32 13.88 16.15
C ASN A 345 9.23 12.64 16.24
N GLY A 346 8.86 11.56 15.55
CA GLY A 346 9.61 10.31 15.49
C GLY A 346 8.84 9.09 15.99
N ASP A 347 9.51 7.95 15.96
CA ASP A 347 9.00 6.66 16.41
C ASP A 347 8.96 6.59 17.93
N TYR A 348 7.76 6.41 18.48
CA TYR A 348 7.58 6.34 19.92
C TYR A 348 7.67 4.89 20.44
N PRO A 349 8.39 4.61 21.54
CA PRO A 349 9.10 5.53 22.42
C PRO A 349 10.62 5.63 22.16
N VAL A 350 11.09 5.20 20.99
CA VAL A 350 12.52 5.00 20.74
C VAL A 350 13.22 6.32 20.43
N ASP A 351 12.58 7.21 19.69
CA ASP A 351 13.15 8.51 19.34
C ASP A 351 13.01 9.50 20.49
N ALA A 352 14.11 10.16 20.85
CA ALA A 352 14.21 11.01 22.05
C ALA A 352 13.22 12.19 22.09
N THR A 353 12.74 12.65 20.93
CA THR A 353 11.77 13.75 20.81
C THR A 353 10.35 13.27 20.55
N SER A 354 10.14 11.95 20.43
CA SER A 354 8.85 11.38 20.10
C SER A 354 7.86 11.53 21.25
N SER A 355 6.59 11.67 20.91
CA SER A 355 5.49 11.73 21.89
C SER A 355 4.22 11.13 21.30
N ILE A 356 3.40 10.53 22.15
CA ILE A 356 2.03 10.13 21.81
C ILE A 356 1.11 11.33 22.02
N VAL A 357 0.26 11.62 21.03
CA VAL A 357 -0.76 12.66 21.11
C VAL A 357 -2.11 12.15 20.62
N PRO A 358 -3.23 12.71 21.10
CA PRO A 358 -4.55 12.37 20.56
C PRO A 358 -4.61 12.58 19.05
N ASP A 359 -5.13 11.58 18.33
CA ASP A 359 -5.38 11.69 16.90
C ASP A 359 -6.79 12.26 16.67
N PRO A 360 -6.92 13.45 16.05
CA PRO A 360 -8.23 14.01 15.74
C PRO A 360 -8.93 13.28 14.58
N ASN A 361 -8.23 12.45 13.79
CA ASN A 361 -8.72 11.95 12.50
C ASN A 361 -9.28 10.53 12.59
N TRP A 362 -10.34 10.33 13.39
CA TRP A 362 -11.07 9.07 13.39
C TRP A 362 -11.79 8.86 12.04
N PRO A 363 -11.59 7.73 11.34
CA PRO A 363 -12.03 7.59 9.96
C PRO A 363 -13.48 7.10 9.78
N ILE A 364 -14.19 6.79 10.88
CA ILE A 364 -15.57 6.34 10.85
C ILE A 364 -16.46 7.39 11.54
N PRO A 365 -16.99 8.39 10.82
CA PRO A 365 -17.77 9.48 11.42
C PRO A 365 -19.06 9.00 12.12
N SER A 366 -19.59 7.85 11.72
CA SER A 366 -20.78 7.24 12.33
C SER A 366 -20.51 6.62 13.71
N ASP A 367 -19.24 6.48 14.07
CA ASP A 367 -18.80 5.93 15.36
C ASP A 367 -18.04 7.01 16.14
N PRO A 368 -18.75 7.94 16.80
CA PRO A 368 -18.12 8.97 17.61
C PRO A 368 -17.48 8.41 18.90
N GLY A 369 -17.95 7.24 19.37
CA GLY A 369 -17.41 6.56 20.56
C GLY A 369 -16.07 5.85 20.31
N ARG A 370 -15.72 5.61 19.04
CA ARG A 370 -14.48 4.95 18.64
C ARG A 370 -14.40 3.56 19.25
N GLN A 371 -15.45 2.78 19.02
CA GLN A 371 -15.62 1.44 19.59
C GLN A 371 -14.44 0.53 19.21
N ALA A 372 -14.09 -0.38 20.11
CA ALA A 372 -12.98 -1.31 19.95
C ALA A 372 -13.16 -2.17 18.68
N ALA A 373 -14.38 -2.66 18.42
CA ALA A 373 -14.71 -3.43 17.23
C ALA A 373 -14.48 -2.65 15.92
N ASN A 374 -14.71 -1.34 15.94
CA ASN A 374 -14.49 -0.50 14.75
C ASN A 374 -13.02 -0.20 14.54
N ALA A 375 -12.23 -0.11 15.61
CA ALA A 375 -10.78 -0.06 15.52
C ALA A 375 -10.21 -1.34 14.87
N ASP A 376 -10.72 -2.52 15.24
CA ASP A 376 -10.33 -3.79 14.61
C ASP A 376 -10.71 -3.82 13.11
N LYS A 377 -11.90 -3.34 12.75
CA LYS A 377 -12.33 -3.23 11.34
C LYS A 377 -11.41 -2.30 10.55
N ILE A 378 -10.98 -1.18 11.13
CA ILE A 378 -10.02 -0.26 10.49
C ILE A 378 -8.71 -0.98 10.20
N ALA A 379 -8.13 -1.65 11.21
CA ALA A 379 -6.88 -2.38 11.05
C ALA A 379 -6.97 -3.48 9.97
N VAL A 380 -8.06 -4.23 9.91
CA VAL A 380 -8.26 -5.24 8.86
C VAL A 380 -8.44 -4.60 7.48
N TYR A 381 -9.17 -3.48 7.40
CA TYR A 381 -9.36 -2.73 6.16
C TYR A 381 -8.05 -2.18 5.60
N ASP A 382 -7.23 -1.55 6.43
CA ASP A 382 -5.96 -0.96 5.99
C ASP A 382 -4.93 -2.03 5.59
N TRP A 383 -4.96 -3.20 6.24
CA TRP A 383 -4.22 -4.37 5.75
C TRP A 383 -4.71 -4.85 4.38
N LEU A 384 -6.03 -4.94 4.17
CA LEU A 384 -6.62 -5.36 2.91
C LEU A 384 -6.22 -4.43 1.76
N LYS A 385 -6.29 -3.11 1.97
CA LYS A 385 -5.91 -2.08 1.00
C LYS A 385 -4.50 -2.29 0.42
N ARG A 386 -3.56 -2.82 1.23
CA ARG A 386 -2.18 -3.11 0.79
C ARG A 386 -2.09 -4.22 -0.25
N ALA A 387 -3.06 -5.15 -0.31
CA ALA A 387 -3.11 -6.18 -1.36
C ALA A 387 -3.29 -5.59 -2.76
N GLY A 388 -3.81 -4.36 -2.84
CA GLY A 388 -4.15 -3.71 -4.09
C GLY A 388 -5.25 -4.48 -4.83
N THR A 389 -5.23 -4.42 -6.17
CA THR A 389 -6.21 -5.10 -7.03
C THR A 389 -6.07 -6.63 -7.09
N LYS A 390 -5.24 -7.24 -6.23
CA LYS A 390 -4.93 -8.67 -6.29
C LYS A 390 -5.71 -9.50 -5.30
N ALA A 391 -6.25 -8.91 -4.25
CA ALA A 391 -6.94 -9.67 -3.22
C ALA A 391 -8.00 -10.60 -3.85
N ASP A 392 -7.94 -11.87 -3.50
CA ASP A 392 -8.96 -12.82 -3.92
C ASP A 392 -10.15 -12.70 -2.97
N VAL A 393 -11.31 -12.31 -3.50
CA VAL A 393 -12.50 -11.97 -2.70
C VAL A 393 -12.93 -13.14 -1.84
N ALA A 394 -13.07 -14.34 -2.42
CA ALA A 394 -13.46 -15.54 -1.67
C ALA A 394 -12.43 -15.90 -0.59
N SER A 395 -11.15 -15.75 -0.86
CA SER A 395 -10.10 -16.03 0.12
C SER A 395 -10.11 -15.03 1.29
N VAL A 396 -10.37 -13.75 1.04
CA VAL A 396 -10.45 -12.72 2.09
C VAL A 396 -11.73 -12.87 2.91
N VAL A 397 -12.87 -13.11 2.25
CA VAL A 397 -14.13 -13.40 2.95
C VAL A 397 -13.98 -14.67 3.79
N GLY A 398 -13.39 -15.72 3.21
CA GLY A 398 -13.16 -17.00 3.89
C GLY A 398 -12.26 -16.89 5.12
N MET A 399 -11.21 -16.06 5.09
CA MET A 399 -10.29 -15.95 6.23
C MET A 399 -10.96 -15.46 7.51
N HIS A 400 -12.04 -14.69 7.40
CA HIS A 400 -12.77 -14.19 8.56
C HIS A 400 -13.44 -15.31 9.36
N SER A 401 -13.70 -16.45 8.72
CA SER A 401 -14.28 -17.64 9.33
C SER A 401 -13.26 -18.69 9.75
N TRP A 402 -11.96 -18.48 9.48
CA TRP A 402 -10.94 -19.46 9.88
C TRP A 402 -10.74 -19.45 11.40
N PRO A 403 -10.81 -20.62 12.05
CA PRO A 403 -10.56 -20.69 13.47
C PRO A 403 -9.08 -20.36 13.76
N PHE A 404 -8.86 -19.62 14.84
CA PHE A 404 -7.56 -19.42 15.43
C PHE A 404 -7.00 -20.76 15.92
N ASN A 405 -5.78 -21.08 15.51
CA ASN A 405 -5.05 -22.23 16.02
C ASN A 405 -4.79 -22.04 17.52
N PRO A 406 -5.02 -23.07 18.36
CA PRO A 406 -4.72 -22.95 19.78
C PRO A 406 -3.22 -22.78 20.01
N PRO A 407 -2.81 -22.12 21.12
CA PRO A 407 -1.41 -22.03 21.50
C PRO A 407 -0.81 -23.43 21.72
N SER A 408 0.48 -23.61 21.39
CA SER A 408 1.19 -24.89 21.55
C SER A 408 2.58 -24.68 22.17
N PRO A 409 2.80 -25.03 23.46
CA PRO A 409 1.85 -25.66 24.38
C PRO A 409 0.66 -24.75 24.73
N ALA A 410 -0.45 -25.32 25.20
CA ALA A 410 -1.65 -24.56 25.55
C ALA A 410 -1.44 -23.64 26.77
N THR A 411 -0.60 -24.09 27.71
CA THR A 411 -0.22 -23.34 28.91
C THR A 411 1.30 -23.34 29.08
N VAL A 412 1.79 -22.34 29.81
CA VAL A 412 3.18 -22.24 30.27
C VAL A 412 3.18 -22.02 31.78
N ASN A 413 4.15 -22.61 32.48
CA ASN A 413 4.29 -22.37 33.91
C ASN A 413 4.90 -20.99 34.17
N TRP A 414 4.31 -20.26 35.11
CA TRP A 414 4.74 -18.91 35.44
C TRP A 414 4.72 -18.66 36.96
N PRO A 415 5.77 -18.02 37.54
CA PRO A 415 7.02 -17.58 36.89
C PRO A 415 7.87 -18.79 36.41
N PRO A 416 8.79 -18.61 35.46
CA PRO A 416 9.58 -19.70 34.92
C PRO A 416 10.62 -20.20 35.93
N GLY A 417 11.26 -21.32 35.62
CA GLY A 417 12.28 -21.90 36.50
C GLY A 417 11.71 -22.75 37.63
N GLY A 418 10.37 -22.91 37.68
CA GLY A 418 9.72 -23.79 38.64
C GLY A 418 9.82 -23.28 40.08
N ALA A 419 9.85 -21.95 40.27
CA ALA A 419 9.76 -21.36 41.59
C ALA A 419 8.54 -21.92 42.35
N ALA A 420 8.66 -22.06 43.67
CA ALA A 420 7.54 -22.49 44.51
C ALA A 420 6.35 -21.54 44.28
N GLY A 421 5.21 -22.08 43.82
CA GLY A 421 4.03 -21.29 43.47
C GLY A 421 3.78 -21.07 41.97
N ALA A 422 4.67 -21.54 41.09
CA ALA A 422 4.45 -21.43 39.65
C ALA A 422 3.15 -22.14 39.22
N LYS A 423 2.28 -21.42 38.50
CA LYS A 423 1.02 -21.96 37.98
C LYS A 423 1.00 -21.95 36.45
N PRO A 424 0.31 -22.93 35.82
CA PRO A 424 0.08 -22.89 34.39
C PRO A 424 -0.83 -21.70 34.07
N ILE A 425 -0.32 -20.78 33.27
CA ILE A 425 -1.08 -19.69 32.65
C ILE A 425 -1.28 -20.01 31.16
N PRO A 426 -2.31 -19.45 30.49
CA PRO A 426 -2.45 -19.60 29.06
C PRO A 426 -1.20 -19.11 28.32
N ASN A 427 -0.77 -19.84 27.31
CA ASN A 427 0.39 -19.47 26.51
C ASN A 427 0.01 -18.50 25.40
N GLY A 428 0.90 -17.57 25.07
CA GLY A 428 0.68 -16.55 24.06
C GLY A 428 0.70 -17.10 22.62
N VAL A 429 -0.21 -16.63 21.78
CA VAL A 429 -0.24 -16.94 20.34
C VAL A 429 -0.49 -15.70 19.49
N ALA A 430 0.21 -15.61 18.35
CA ALA A 430 -0.06 -14.63 17.30
C ALA A 430 -0.53 -15.33 16.02
N HIS A 431 -1.57 -14.77 15.42
CA HIS A 431 -2.20 -15.17 14.18
C HIS A 431 -1.80 -14.19 13.08
N ILE A 432 -1.13 -14.69 12.05
CA ILE A 432 -0.48 -13.89 11.03
C ILE A 432 -1.14 -14.20 9.68
N TYR A 433 -1.70 -13.17 9.06
CA TYR A 433 -2.35 -13.24 7.76
C TYR A 433 -1.53 -12.47 6.73
N ARG A 434 -1.25 -13.08 5.58
CA ARG A 434 -0.45 -12.49 4.49
C ARG A 434 -1.10 -12.77 3.15
N PHE A 435 -0.81 -11.96 2.15
CA PHE A 435 -1.21 -12.25 0.77
C PHE A 435 -0.14 -13.09 0.06
N ASN A 436 -0.57 -14.17 -0.59
CA ASN A 436 0.22 -14.86 -1.60
C ASN A 436 0.28 -14.03 -2.89
N PRO A 437 1.26 -14.27 -3.79
CA PRO A 437 1.35 -13.54 -5.06
C PRO A 437 0.11 -13.65 -5.97
N ASN A 438 -0.73 -14.67 -5.77
CA ASN A 438 -1.99 -14.86 -6.49
C ASN A 438 -3.20 -14.16 -5.84
N GLY A 439 -3.02 -13.44 -4.73
CA GLY A 439 -4.11 -12.76 -4.03
C GLY A 439 -4.77 -13.53 -2.90
N THR A 440 -4.50 -14.83 -2.77
CA THR A 440 -5.07 -15.65 -1.70
C THR A 440 -4.41 -15.35 -0.36
N VAL A 441 -5.16 -15.46 0.73
CA VAL A 441 -4.66 -15.27 2.08
C VAL A 441 -3.92 -16.52 2.56
N ASN A 442 -2.73 -16.34 3.10
CA ASN A 442 -1.97 -17.34 3.84
C ASN A 442 -2.10 -17.06 5.34
N TYR A 443 -2.42 -18.11 6.09
CA TYR A 443 -2.53 -18.08 7.54
C TYR A 443 -1.39 -18.85 8.21
N GLN A 444 -0.85 -18.28 9.28
CA GLN A 444 0.14 -18.91 10.15
C GLN A 444 -0.14 -18.52 11.59
N SER A 445 0.05 -19.45 12.53
CA SER A 445 0.15 -19.14 13.96
C SER A 445 1.58 -19.33 14.45
N LYS A 446 1.97 -18.51 15.42
CA LYS A 446 3.25 -18.62 16.13
C LYS A 446 3.03 -18.36 17.61
N ASN A 447 3.77 -19.03 18.47
CA ASN A 447 3.83 -18.62 19.87
C ASN A 447 4.32 -17.19 19.92
N CYS A 448 3.56 -16.33 20.59
CA CYS A 448 3.95 -14.95 20.78
C CYS A 448 4.39 -14.75 22.22
N LEU A 449 5.32 -13.83 22.35
CA LEU A 449 5.89 -13.45 23.62
C LEU A 449 5.10 -12.26 24.17
N PRO A 450 4.87 -12.17 25.49
CA PRO A 450 4.33 -10.96 26.10
C PRO A 450 5.16 -9.70 25.86
N ALA A 451 6.45 -9.84 25.53
CA ALA A 451 7.37 -8.75 25.26
C ALA A 451 8.19 -9.03 23.99
N PRO A 452 7.61 -8.76 22.81
CA PRO A 452 8.13 -7.57 22.15
C PRO A 452 7.11 -6.45 22.22
N PHE A 453 7.58 -5.30 22.69
CA PHE A 453 6.85 -4.05 22.60
C PHE A 453 7.10 -3.49 21.21
N TYR A 454 6.02 -3.16 20.52
CA TYR A 454 6.10 -2.54 19.22
C TYR A 454 6.10 -1.03 19.40
N ILE A 455 6.90 -0.32 18.62
CA ILE A 455 6.82 1.15 18.57
C ILE A 455 5.49 1.59 17.94
N VAL A 456 5.11 2.84 18.16
CA VAL A 456 4.19 3.56 17.28
C VAL A 456 5.02 4.32 16.27
N SER A 457 4.84 4.00 14.99
CA SER A 457 5.50 4.72 13.90
C SER A 457 5.09 6.18 13.88
N ASP A 458 6.03 7.07 13.55
CA ASP A 458 5.75 8.49 13.38
C ASP A 458 4.51 8.73 12.49
N GLN A 459 3.58 9.56 12.98
CA GLN A 459 2.29 9.92 12.37
C GLN A 459 1.34 8.76 12.05
N GLN A 460 1.60 7.55 12.52
CA GLN A 460 0.71 6.39 12.34
C GLN A 460 -0.25 6.22 13.53
N MET A 461 -1.32 5.46 13.31
CA MET A 461 -2.42 5.34 14.27
C MET A 461 -2.10 4.30 15.35
N LEU A 462 -2.36 4.68 16.60
CA LEU A 462 -2.43 3.81 17.77
C LEU A 462 -3.86 3.89 18.32
N VAL A 463 -4.45 2.75 18.67
CA VAL A 463 -5.71 2.71 19.41
C VAL A 463 -5.51 1.91 20.69
N GLU A 464 -6.04 2.43 21.79
CA GLU A 464 -6.03 1.77 23.09
C GLU A 464 -7.45 1.72 23.65
N SER A 465 -7.91 0.53 24.04
CA SER A 465 -9.18 0.35 24.72
C SER A 465 -8.95 -0.52 25.95
N PHE A 466 -8.97 0.12 27.12
CA PHE A 466 -8.87 -0.57 28.40
C PHE A 466 -10.19 -1.24 28.73
N GLU A 467 -10.12 -2.45 29.27
CA GLU A 467 -11.31 -3.27 29.57
C GLU A 467 -12.22 -3.51 28.35
N ALA A 468 -11.67 -3.44 27.13
CA ALA A 468 -12.36 -3.71 25.87
C ALA A 468 -13.22 -4.97 25.90
N ILE A 469 -12.82 -5.99 26.66
CA ILE A 469 -13.69 -7.12 27.03
C ILE A 469 -13.73 -7.28 28.54
N SER A 470 -14.90 -7.13 29.15
CA SER A 470 -15.10 -7.29 30.60
C SER A 470 -15.11 -8.76 31.07
N GLN A 471 -15.57 -9.68 30.22
CA GLN A 471 -15.69 -11.12 30.50
C GLN A 471 -14.97 -11.99 29.46
N GLY A 472 -13.71 -11.67 29.18
CA GLY A 472 -12.89 -12.39 28.21
C GLY A 472 -12.33 -13.73 28.71
N ALA A 473 -12.26 -13.96 30.02
CA ALA A 473 -11.84 -15.26 30.59
C ALA A 473 -12.86 -15.84 31.59
N ASN A 474 -12.87 -17.16 31.72
CA ASN A 474 -13.82 -17.88 32.60
C ASN A 474 -13.58 -17.67 34.10
N SER A 475 -12.37 -17.30 34.51
CA SER A 475 -12.02 -17.11 35.92
C SER A 475 -10.75 -16.27 36.06
N THR A 476 -10.63 -15.55 37.18
CA THR A 476 -9.38 -14.91 37.60
C THR A 476 -8.33 -15.97 37.96
N LEU A 477 -7.11 -15.85 37.44
CA LEU A 477 -6.00 -16.73 37.81
C LEU A 477 -5.11 -16.03 38.84
N GLN A 478 -5.03 -16.61 40.04
CA GLN A 478 -4.17 -16.12 41.11
C GLN A 478 -2.88 -16.93 41.16
N VAL A 479 -1.74 -16.24 41.12
CA VAL A 479 -0.41 -16.82 41.22
C VAL A 479 0.28 -16.26 42.47
N LYS A 480 0.68 -17.17 43.37
CA LYS A 480 1.31 -16.89 44.67
C LYS A 480 2.28 -18.00 45.05
N PRO A 481 3.30 -17.71 45.87
CA PRO A 481 3.96 -16.40 46.00
C PRO A 481 4.83 -16.13 44.76
N ILE A 482 5.08 -14.86 44.42
CA ILE A 482 6.04 -14.50 43.36
C ILE A 482 7.03 -13.48 43.90
N ASP A 483 8.32 -13.82 43.80
CA ASP A 483 9.41 -12.86 43.92
C ASP A 483 9.42 -11.97 42.67
N LEU A 484 9.04 -10.70 42.87
CA LEU A 484 8.94 -9.70 41.80
C LEU A 484 10.28 -9.08 41.45
N GLY A 485 11.29 -9.28 42.30
CA GLY A 485 12.60 -8.66 42.21
C GLY A 485 12.57 -7.13 42.36
N PRO A 486 13.72 -6.51 42.64
CA PRO A 486 13.86 -5.06 42.63
C PRO A 486 13.65 -4.48 41.21
N PRO A 487 13.01 -3.31 41.05
CA PRO A 487 12.56 -2.38 42.09
C PRO A 487 11.12 -2.61 42.58
N ILE A 488 10.45 -3.68 42.13
CA ILE A 488 8.99 -3.80 42.28
C ILE A 488 8.61 -4.22 43.70
N MET A 489 9.17 -5.31 44.26
CA MET A 489 8.96 -5.72 45.67
C MET A 489 10.09 -6.64 46.18
N ASP A 490 10.49 -6.49 47.44
CA ASP A 490 11.33 -7.45 48.21
C ASP A 490 10.47 -8.47 49.01
N SER A 491 9.14 -8.46 48.84
CA SER A 491 8.14 -9.29 49.53
C SER A 491 7.37 -10.22 48.56
N ASP A 492 6.83 -11.32 49.08
CA ASP A 492 6.00 -12.28 48.34
C ASP A 492 4.73 -11.61 47.79
N GLY A 493 4.74 -11.28 46.49
CA GLY A 493 3.60 -10.66 45.81
C GLY A 493 2.56 -11.69 45.33
N GLU A 494 1.30 -11.24 45.24
CA GLU A 494 0.20 -11.92 44.54
C GLU A 494 -0.03 -11.28 43.19
N VAL A 495 -0.10 -12.10 42.13
CA VAL A 495 -0.51 -11.64 40.81
C VAL A 495 -1.83 -12.27 40.40
N ASN A 496 -2.77 -11.42 40.03
CA ASN A 496 -4.11 -11.77 39.60
C ASN A 496 -4.29 -11.40 38.13
N LEU A 497 -4.35 -12.41 37.26
CA LEU A 497 -4.82 -12.23 35.88
C LEU A 497 -6.35 -12.16 35.92
N THR A 498 -6.97 -11.02 35.65
CA THR A 498 -8.42 -10.81 35.83
C THR A 498 -9.24 -11.44 34.70
N THR A 499 -10.57 -11.35 34.68
CA THR A 499 -11.36 -11.81 33.53
C THR A 499 -11.37 -10.83 32.36
N LYS A 500 -10.81 -9.63 32.54
CA LYS A 500 -10.89 -8.53 31.59
C LYS A 500 -9.72 -8.54 30.61
N PHE A 501 -9.94 -8.02 29.41
CA PHE A 501 -8.92 -7.83 28.38
C PHE A 501 -8.92 -6.38 27.89
N ASP A 502 -7.72 -5.87 27.65
CA ASP A 502 -7.52 -4.62 26.91
C ASP A 502 -7.18 -4.93 25.45
N LEU A 503 -7.41 -3.94 24.60
CA LEU A 503 -7.09 -3.95 23.18
C LEU A 503 -6.09 -2.84 22.86
N TYR A 504 -5.05 -3.20 22.12
CA TYR A 504 -4.07 -2.28 21.53
C TYR A 504 -4.00 -2.53 20.04
N ILE A 505 -4.12 -1.49 19.24
CA ILE A 505 -4.00 -1.58 17.79
C ILE A 505 -2.93 -0.62 17.32
N ARG A 506 -1.96 -1.13 16.56
CA ARG A 506 -0.99 -0.31 15.83
C ARG A 506 -1.20 -0.51 14.35
N ASP A 507 -1.50 0.57 13.65
CA ASP A 507 -1.65 0.55 12.20
C ASP A 507 -0.57 1.41 11.56
N TYR A 508 0.44 0.75 10.99
CA TYR A 508 1.62 1.35 10.40
C TYR A 508 1.39 1.89 8.99
N ALA A 509 0.24 1.63 8.37
CA ALA A 509 0.01 1.96 6.96
C ALA A 509 -1.24 2.81 6.71
N ARG A 510 -1.99 3.17 7.76
CA ARG A 510 -3.16 4.05 7.68
C ARG A 510 -2.90 5.31 6.88
N ARG A 511 -1.74 5.93 7.12
CA ARG A 511 -1.35 7.19 6.46
C ARG A 511 -0.14 6.96 5.56
N PRO A 512 -0.34 6.73 4.26
CA PRO A 512 0.76 6.52 3.34
C PRO A 512 1.39 7.85 2.91
N GLY A 513 2.62 7.75 2.41
CA GLY A 513 3.32 8.86 1.74
C GLY A 513 4.06 9.80 2.67
N THR A 514 4.86 10.68 2.08
CA THR A 514 5.82 11.54 2.79
C THR A 514 5.19 12.74 3.50
N LEU A 515 3.92 13.06 3.20
CA LEU A 515 3.23 14.24 3.77
C LEU A 515 2.51 13.94 5.09
N LYS A 516 1.91 12.75 5.22
CA LYS A 516 1.15 12.33 6.41
C LYS A 516 1.65 11.03 7.04
N GLY A 517 2.52 10.29 6.35
CA GLY A 517 2.97 8.98 6.80
C GLY A 517 4.20 8.99 7.69
N GLY A 518 4.59 10.18 8.17
CA GLY A 518 5.77 10.38 9.00
C GLY A 518 7.07 9.92 8.34
N GLN A 519 8.06 9.63 9.18
CA GLN A 519 9.40 9.22 8.76
C GLN A 519 9.41 7.98 7.84
N HIS A 520 8.43 7.07 7.98
CA HIS A 520 8.38 5.80 7.24
C HIS A 520 7.41 5.80 6.06
N SER A 521 6.71 6.91 5.82
CA SER A 521 5.70 7.05 4.76
C SER A 521 4.58 6.00 4.79
N GLY A 522 4.22 5.53 5.99
CA GLY A 522 3.20 4.49 6.17
C GLY A 522 3.61 3.12 5.61
N GLU A 523 4.90 2.79 5.66
CA GLU A 523 5.40 1.49 5.23
C GLU A 523 5.43 0.45 6.37
N PRO A 524 5.24 -0.85 6.07
CA PRO A 524 5.20 -1.91 7.07
C PRO A 524 6.47 -1.98 7.90
N MET A 525 6.32 -2.24 9.20
CA MET A 525 7.42 -2.42 10.13
C MET A 525 8.13 -3.76 9.88
N ASP A 526 9.47 -3.77 9.85
CA ASP A 526 10.22 -5.01 9.72
C ASP A 526 10.20 -5.78 11.05
N ASP A 527 9.57 -6.95 11.05
CA ASP A 527 9.53 -7.81 12.23
C ASP A 527 9.85 -9.25 11.83
N PRO A 528 10.89 -9.86 12.44
CA PRO A 528 11.20 -11.28 12.28
C PRO A 528 10.01 -12.22 12.50
N LEU A 529 9.07 -11.87 13.38
CA LEU A 529 7.86 -12.65 13.65
C LEU A 529 7.01 -12.80 12.39
N VAL A 530 6.89 -11.74 11.58
CA VAL A 530 6.08 -11.77 10.35
C VAL A 530 6.90 -11.84 9.06
N SER A 531 8.22 -11.66 9.12
CA SER A 531 9.08 -11.73 7.95
C SER A 531 8.98 -13.10 7.27
N TYR A 532 8.39 -13.12 6.08
CA TYR A 532 8.41 -14.22 5.15
C TYR A 532 9.74 -14.16 4.38
N LYS A 533 10.79 -14.71 4.95
CA LYS A 533 11.94 -15.10 4.13
C LYS A 533 11.56 -16.42 3.47
N LYS A 534 11.21 -16.38 2.17
CA LYS A 534 11.28 -17.59 1.34
C LYS A 534 12.72 -18.08 1.51
N GLU A 535 12.94 -19.18 2.21
CA GLU A 535 14.27 -19.79 2.22
C GLU A 535 14.60 -20.01 0.74
N ALA A 536 15.60 -19.27 0.23
CA ALA A 536 16.16 -19.61 -1.06
C ALA A 536 16.56 -21.09 -0.93
N PRO A 537 16.12 -21.99 -1.84
CA PRO A 537 16.60 -23.35 -1.78
C PRO A 537 18.12 -23.26 -1.77
N LYS A 538 18.74 -23.62 -0.65
CA LYS A 538 20.20 -23.73 -0.58
C LYS A 538 20.55 -24.91 -1.47
N VAL A 539 20.67 -24.67 -2.77
CA VAL A 539 21.34 -25.57 -3.70
C VAL A 539 22.82 -25.39 -3.42
N ALA A 540 23.28 -25.94 -2.29
CA ALA A 540 24.69 -26.17 -2.08
C ALA A 540 25.03 -27.45 -2.84
N ILE A 541 25.36 -27.32 -4.13
CA ILE A 541 26.22 -28.31 -4.78
C ILE A 541 27.60 -28.09 -4.16
N GLN A 542 27.86 -28.74 -3.03
CA GLN A 542 29.23 -28.91 -2.57
C GLN A 542 29.86 -29.97 -3.46
N LEU A 543 30.74 -29.53 -4.36
CA LEU A 543 31.77 -30.41 -4.88
C LEU A 543 32.60 -30.87 -3.66
N THR A 544 32.70 -32.18 -3.45
CA THR A 544 33.69 -32.71 -2.52
C THR A 544 35.05 -32.13 -2.90
N LYS A 545 35.88 -31.83 -1.90
CA LYS A 545 37.20 -31.19 -2.05
C LYS A 545 38.19 -32.02 -2.91
N ASP A 546 37.74 -33.19 -3.36
CA ASP A 546 38.53 -34.28 -3.93
C ASP A 546 38.15 -34.52 -5.40
N GLY A 547 37.11 -33.85 -5.95
CA GLY A 547 36.83 -33.82 -7.38
C GLY A 547 36.37 -35.14 -8.04
N THR A 548 36.02 -36.19 -7.27
CA THR A 548 35.79 -37.54 -7.84
C THR A 548 34.41 -38.17 -7.61
N GLY A 549 33.35 -37.43 -7.24
CA GLY A 549 32.03 -38.06 -7.29
C GLY A 549 30.83 -37.25 -6.81
N ILE A 550 29.69 -37.48 -7.48
CA ILE A 550 28.35 -37.12 -7.02
C ILE A 550 27.94 -38.17 -5.96
N GLY A 551 28.24 -37.88 -4.69
CA GLY A 551 27.83 -38.73 -3.57
C GLY A 551 26.38 -38.45 -3.18
N THR A 552 25.45 -39.31 -3.62
CA THR A 552 24.05 -39.30 -3.15
C THR A 552 23.96 -39.91 -1.76
N ASN A 553 24.11 -39.09 -0.72
CA ASN A 553 23.74 -39.49 0.65
C ASN A 553 23.09 -38.35 1.44
N THR A 554 22.27 -37.54 0.77
CA THR A 554 21.52 -36.46 1.42
C THR A 554 20.04 -36.78 1.33
N GLN A 555 19.42 -37.04 2.49
CA GLN A 555 17.97 -37.01 2.61
C GLN A 555 17.48 -35.69 2.00
N VAL A 556 16.71 -35.79 0.91
CA VAL A 556 15.94 -34.69 0.38
C VAL A 556 14.90 -34.34 1.44
N ARG A 557 15.25 -33.45 2.38
CA ARG A 557 14.24 -32.74 3.16
C ARG A 557 13.59 -31.77 2.19
N PHE A 558 12.39 -32.12 1.73
CA PHE A 558 11.47 -31.15 1.16
C PHE A 558 11.24 -30.08 2.24
N GLY A 559 11.90 -28.93 2.07
CA GLY A 559 11.81 -27.82 3.01
C GLY A 559 10.37 -27.38 3.14
N GLY A 560 9.76 -27.67 4.29
CA GLY A 560 8.55 -27.01 4.71
C GLY A 560 8.77 -25.50 4.70
N ILE A 561 7.74 -24.78 4.28
CA ILE A 561 7.64 -23.32 4.34
C ILE A 561 7.85 -22.91 5.80
N GLY A 562 9.07 -22.48 6.15
CA GLY A 562 9.47 -22.29 7.55
C GLY A 562 10.54 -21.22 7.69
N ALA A 563 10.49 -20.49 8.80
CA ALA A 563 11.40 -19.40 9.14
C ALA A 563 12.86 -19.87 9.31
N LYS A 564 13.77 -18.89 9.31
CA LYS A 564 15.18 -19.01 9.67
C LYS A 564 15.34 -20.05 10.80
N PRO A 565 16.14 -21.12 10.63
CA PRO A 565 16.46 -22.00 11.74
C PRO A 565 17.03 -21.15 12.88
N LYS A 566 16.56 -21.44 14.11
CA LYS A 566 17.06 -20.83 15.34
C LYS A 566 18.57 -20.71 15.26
N GLY A 567 19.09 -19.50 15.50
CA GLY A 567 20.52 -19.34 15.69
C GLY A 567 20.95 -20.25 16.85
N PRO A 568 22.13 -20.89 16.79
CA PRO A 568 22.67 -21.60 17.94
C PRO A 568 22.79 -20.62 19.10
N GLY A 569 21.92 -20.77 20.12
CA GLY A 569 21.83 -19.87 21.28
C GLY A 569 20.44 -19.33 21.62
N SER A 570 19.43 -19.44 20.75
CA SER A 570 18.06 -18.99 21.06
C SER A 570 17.17 -20.14 21.55
N GLY A 571 17.24 -20.39 22.86
CA GLY A 571 16.31 -21.10 23.76
C GLY A 571 15.39 -22.19 23.18
N ASP A 572 15.54 -23.42 23.68
CA ASP A 572 14.56 -24.48 23.53
C ASP A 572 13.22 -24.06 24.17
N GLY A 573 12.16 -24.03 23.35
CA GLY A 573 10.76 -24.28 23.73
C GLY A 573 10.12 -23.66 24.99
N GLN A 574 10.69 -22.66 25.65
CA GLN A 574 10.02 -21.95 26.74
C GLN A 574 9.53 -20.60 26.20
N GLY A 575 8.20 -20.43 26.14
CA GLY A 575 7.61 -19.11 25.89
C GLY A 575 8.23 -18.10 26.86
N SER A 576 8.58 -16.91 26.39
CA SER A 576 9.06 -15.86 27.26
C SER A 576 7.95 -15.43 28.21
N LEU A 577 8.36 -14.91 29.35
CA LEU A 577 7.52 -14.70 30.51
C LEU A 577 6.64 -13.47 30.29
N PRO A 578 5.38 -13.49 30.75
CA PRO A 578 4.75 -12.24 31.14
C PRO A 578 5.56 -11.64 32.26
N LEU A 579 6.07 -10.43 32.04
CA LEU A 579 6.66 -9.64 33.10
C LEU A 579 5.54 -8.83 33.74
N ILE A 580 5.63 -8.68 35.06
CA ILE A 580 4.67 -7.91 35.84
C ILE A 580 5.05 -6.45 35.67
N LEU A 581 4.33 -5.75 34.81
CA LEU A 581 4.49 -4.33 34.59
C LEU A 581 3.12 -3.67 34.73
N PRO A 582 3.07 -2.35 35.00
CA PRO A 582 1.89 -1.55 34.74
C PRO A 582 1.36 -1.90 33.35
N GLN A 583 0.05 -2.01 33.25
CA GLN A 583 -0.69 -2.67 32.18
C GLN A 583 -0.71 -1.85 30.87
N GLU A 584 0.40 -1.19 30.53
CA GLU A 584 0.55 -0.40 29.32
C GLU A 584 1.47 -1.16 28.34
N ASP A 585 1.07 -1.19 27.07
CA ASP A 585 1.78 -1.97 26.05
C ASP A 585 3.14 -1.38 25.64
N PHE A 586 3.57 -0.30 26.30
CA PHE A 586 4.89 0.32 26.13
C PHE A 586 5.77 0.20 27.37
N ALA A 587 5.34 -0.47 28.44
CA ALA A 587 6.14 -0.63 29.65
C ALA A 587 6.70 0.72 30.20
N PHE A 588 5.84 1.69 30.46
CA PHE A 588 6.22 2.94 31.13
C PHE A 588 5.52 3.09 32.48
N TYR A 589 5.92 4.10 33.23
CA TYR A 589 5.24 4.56 34.44
C TYR A 589 5.28 6.09 34.51
N TRP A 590 4.32 6.66 35.22
CA TRP A 590 4.25 8.11 35.44
C TRP A 590 4.95 8.49 36.75
N THR A 591 5.88 9.44 36.67
CA THR A 591 6.47 10.14 37.82
C THR A 591 6.03 11.59 37.82
N GLY A 592 4.99 11.91 38.59
CA GLY A 592 4.30 13.20 38.48
C GLY A 592 3.67 13.36 37.10
N SER A 593 3.97 14.45 36.40
CA SER A 593 3.55 14.69 35.00
C SER A 593 4.54 14.17 33.95
N THR A 594 5.58 13.43 34.37
CA THR A 594 6.65 12.96 33.47
C THR A 594 6.56 11.45 33.32
N MET A 595 6.40 10.99 32.09
CA MET A 595 6.42 9.58 31.72
C MET A 595 7.87 9.08 31.68
N GLN A 596 8.13 7.94 32.32
CA GLN A 596 9.44 7.27 32.30
C GLN A 596 9.30 5.87 31.72
N LEU A 597 10.17 5.55 30.76
CA LEU A 597 10.26 4.19 30.20
C LEU A 597 10.87 3.25 31.24
N LEU A 598 10.20 2.12 31.52
CA LEU A 598 10.72 1.09 32.42
C LEU A 598 11.80 0.23 31.76
N ARG A 599 12.05 0.43 30.46
CA ARG A 599 12.92 -0.44 29.66
C ARG A 599 13.87 0.35 28.78
N ASP A 600 15.02 -0.28 28.56
CA ASP A 600 15.98 0.12 27.54
C ASP A 600 15.29 0.14 26.16
N PRO A 601 15.41 1.23 25.38
CA PRO A 601 14.82 1.33 24.04
C PRO A 601 15.14 0.17 23.08
N SER A 602 16.23 -0.58 23.32
CA SER A 602 16.58 -1.77 22.53
C SER A 602 15.62 -2.95 22.67
N VAL A 603 14.71 -2.95 23.64
CA VAL A 603 13.68 -4.02 23.76
C VAL A 603 12.52 -3.82 22.80
N TYR A 604 12.34 -2.62 22.25
CA TYR A 604 11.25 -2.30 21.33
C TYR A 604 11.63 -2.73 19.91
N LYS A 605 10.65 -3.24 19.16
CA LYS A 605 10.80 -3.49 17.73
C LYS A 605 10.72 -2.16 17.01
N SER A 606 11.85 -1.69 16.48
CA SER A 606 11.95 -0.41 15.78
C SER A 606 12.14 -0.59 14.27
N TYR A 607 11.89 0.47 13.50
CA TYR A 607 12.37 0.53 12.13
C TYR A 607 13.91 0.52 12.09
N THR A 608 14.46 -0.11 11.06
CA THR A 608 15.90 -0.06 10.78
C THR A 608 16.14 0.97 9.69
N PRO A 609 16.80 2.12 9.99
CA PRO A 609 17.15 3.11 8.97
C PRO A 609 17.98 2.49 7.84
N GLY A 610 17.86 3.01 6.63
CA GLY A 610 18.64 2.52 5.51
C GLY A 610 18.41 3.28 4.22
N SER A 611 18.85 2.72 3.11
CA SER A 611 18.73 3.38 1.80
C SER A 611 18.27 2.39 0.74
N GLY A 612 17.56 2.89 -0.26
CA GLY A 612 17.15 2.09 -1.41
C GLY A 612 15.84 1.35 -1.17
N LEU A 613 15.78 0.10 -1.63
CA LEU A 613 14.57 -0.72 -1.50
C LEU A 613 14.41 -1.26 -0.08
N ARG A 614 13.29 -0.96 0.57
CA ARG A 614 12.97 -1.46 1.92
C ARG A 614 12.94 -3.00 1.97
N PRO A 615 13.51 -3.64 3.01
CA PRO A 615 13.46 -5.10 3.16
C PRO A 615 12.05 -5.68 3.18
N THR A 616 11.11 -4.99 3.84
CA THR A 616 9.72 -5.44 3.98
C THR A 616 9.01 -5.57 2.64
N TYR A 617 9.37 -4.78 1.62
CA TYR A 617 8.88 -4.94 0.24
C TYR A 617 9.24 -6.31 -0.38
N ARG A 618 10.24 -7.02 0.16
CA ARG A 618 10.62 -8.38 -0.30
C ARG A 618 10.10 -9.50 0.59
N THR A 619 9.96 -9.24 1.90
CA THR A 619 9.71 -10.29 2.90
C THR A 619 8.42 -10.14 3.69
N ASN A 620 7.57 -9.15 3.40
CA ASN A 620 6.49 -8.70 4.28
C ASN A 620 7.02 -8.04 5.56
N GLY A 621 6.30 -7.03 6.04
CA GLY A 621 6.41 -6.46 7.39
C GLY A 621 5.04 -6.47 8.07
N VAL A 622 4.96 -5.99 9.31
CA VAL A 622 3.68 -5.81 10.02
C VAL A 622 3.02 -4.54 9.46
N VAL A 623 1.80 -4.68 8.98
CA VAL A 623 0.96 -3.54 8.57
C VAL A 623 0.10 -3.11 9.74
N CYS A 624 -0.60 -4.08 10.34
CA CYS A 624 -1.45 -3.87 11.49
C CYS A 624 -1.15 -4.93 12.54
N ASP A 625 -1.03 -4.51 13.80
CA ASP A 625 -0.93 -5.37 14.98
C ASP A 625 -2.15 -5.09 15.86
N ILE A 626 -3.08 -6.04 15.89
CA ILE A 626 -4.20 -6.10 16.82
C ILE A 626 -3.74 -6.97 17.98
N ARG A 627 -3.70 -6.43 19.19
CA ARG A 627 -3.12 -7.10 20.34
C ARG A 627 -4.05 -7.02 21.53
N MET A 628 -4.48 -8.17 22.03
CA MET A 628 -5.34 -8.26 23.20
C MET A 628 -4.56 -8.82 24.38
N ARG A 629 -4.54 -8.06 25.48
CA ARG A 629 -3.83 -8.42 26.71
C ARG A 629 -4.83 -8.66 27.82
N ARG A 630 -4.57 -9.66 28.64
CA ARG A 630 -5.36 -9.90 29.84
C ARG A 630 -4.91 -8.94 30.93
N GLN A 631 -5.85 -8.34 31.66
CA GLN A 631 -5.48 -7.41 32.71
C GLN A 631 -4.76 -8.10 33.86
N VAL A 632 -3.73 -7.45 34.39
CA VAL A 632 -2.85 -8.00 35.43
C VAL A 632 -2.89 -7.08 36.65
N GLN A 633 -3.36 -7.61 37.77
CA GLN A 633 -3.35 -6.91 39.05
C GLN A 633 -2.24 -7.48 39.94
N VAL A 634 -1.45 -6.60 40.54
CA VAL A 634 -0.40 -6.96 41.50
C VAL A 634 -0.84 -6.52 42.89
N ARG A 635 -0.73 -7.42 43.87
CA ARG A 635 -1.03 -7.13 45.28
C ARG A 635 0.14 -7.56 46.15
N ASP A 636 0.50 -6.74 47.12
CA ASP A 636 1.41 -7.12 48.21
C ASP A 636 0.58 -7.70 49.37
N GLU A 637 1.07 -8.76 50.04
CA GLU A 637 0.50 -9.26 51.29
C GLU A 637 0.51 -8.20 52.42
N THR A 638 1.33 -7.15 52.27
CA THR A 638 1.53 -6.07 53.24
C THR A 638 0.95 -4.72 52.83
N THR A 639 -0.06 -4.67 51.94
CA THR A 639 -0.84 -3.44 51.69
C THR A 639 -1.67 -3.04 52.93
N VAL A 640 -0.95 -2.56 53.95
CA VAL A 640 -1.33 -1.43 54.79
C VAL A 640 -1.41 -0.23 53.86
N GLU A 641 -2.51 0.51 53.92
CA GLU A 641 -2.67 1.79 53.21
C GLU A 641 -1.40 2.63 53.33
N ILE A 642 -0.73 2.93 52.20
CA ILE A 642 0.39 3.86 52.22
C ILE A 642 -0.22 5.26 52.24
N PRO A 643 -0.10 6.03 53.34
CA PRO A 643 -0.63 7.39 53.37
C PRO A 643 0.07 8.22 52.31
N VAL A 644 -0.71 8.88 51.45
CA VAL A 644 -0.20 9.87 50.51
C VAL A 644 0.50 10.94 51.33
N THR A 645 1.81 11.11 51.17
CA THR A 645 2.58 12.17 51.83
C THR A 645 2.92 13.25 50.82
N ASP A 646 2.73 14.51 51.21
CA ASP A 646 3.13 15.67 50.41
C ASP A 646 4.65 15.61 50.18
N PRO A 647 5.12 15.59 48.92
CA PRO A 647 6.53 15.40 48.59
C PRO A 647 7.42 16.57 49.02
N THR A 648 6.83 17.72 49.33
CA THR A 648 7.53 18.94 49.75
C THR A 648 7.71 19.00 51.26
N THR A 649 6.76 18.44 52.02
CA THR A 649 6.70 18.58 53.48
C THR A 649 6.85 17.27 54.24
N GLY A 650 6.78 16.12 53.54
CA GLY A 650 6.85 14.78 54.14
C GLY A 650 5.66 14.43 55.05
N SER A 651 4.63 15.29 55.09
CA SER A 651 3.46 15.13 55.96
C SER A 651 2.31 14.43 55.20
N PRO A 652 1.47 13.62 55.87
CA PRO A 652 0.30 12.99 55.24
C PRO A 652 -0.64 14.05 54.65
N VAL A 653 -1.14 13.83 53.43
CA VAL A 653 -2.18 14.66 52.82
C VAL A 653 -3.46 14.45 53.63
N VAL A 654 -3.98 15.55 54.17
CA VAL A 654 -5.16 15.58 55.03
C VAL A 654 -6.32 16.11 54.18
N ASP A 655 -7.48 15.45 54.26
CA ASP A 655 -8.68 15.90 53.55
C ASP A 655 -9.05 17.31 54.05
N PRO A 656 -9.13 18.31 53.16
CA PRO A 656 -9.37 19.70 53.56
C PRO A 656 -10.77 19.93 54.15
N VAL A 657 -11.71 19.00 53.98
CA VAL A 657 -13.08 19.07 54.52
C VAL A 657 -13.18 18.38 55.88
N THR A 658 -12.50 17.25 56.07
CA THR A 658 -12.67 16.43 57.28
C THR A 658 -11.51 16.55 58.28
N GLY A 659 -10.37 17.10 57.89
CA GLY A 659 -9.20 17.25 58.77
C GLY A 659 -8.56 15.91 59.20
N LEU A 660 -8.97 14.81 58.58
CA LEU A 660 -8.42 13.47 58.76
C LEU A 660 -7.49 13.12 57.58
N PRO A 661 -6.45 12.28 57.78
CA PRO A 661 -5.65 11.76 56.69
C PRO A 661 -6.57 11.17 55.61
N THR A 662 -6.38 11.51 54.34
CA THR A 662 -7.20 10.94 53.25
C THR A 662 -6.94 9.45 53.14
N THR A 663 -7.78 8.63 53.78
CA THR A 663 -7.90 7.19 53.55
C THR A 663 -9.20 6.95 52.79
N THR A 664 -9.24 7.36 51.52
CA THR A 664 -10.38 7.06 50.65
C THR A 664 -10.23 5.66 50.09
N SER A 665 -10.95 4.69 50.66
CA SER A 665 -11.35 3.49 49.92
C SER A 665 -12.40 3.90 48.88
N SER A 666 -11.97 4.41 47.73
CA SER A 666 -12.87 4.66 46.59
C SER A 666 -13.11 3.34 45.86
N THR A 667 -14.32 2.78 45.99
CA THR A 667 -14.83 1.68 45.15
C THR A 667 -15.30 2.15 43.77
N THR A 668 -15.10 3.42 43.44
CA THR A 668 -15.40 4.00 42.13
C THR A 668 -14.08 4.21 41.38
N SER A 669 -13.72 3.21 40.58
CA SER A 669 -12.66 3.29 39.59
C SER A 669 -13.11 4.22 38.48
N THR A 670 -12.55 5.43 38.40
CA THR A 670 -12.51 6.12 37.11
C THR A 670 -11.47 5.42 36.22
N LYS A 671 -11.54 5.54 34.88
CA LYS A 671 -10.68 4.82 33.90
C LYS A 671 -9.15 4.89 34.18
N SER A 672 -8.70 5.75 35.10
CA SER A 672 -7.31 5.91 35.54
C SER A 672 -6.94 5.26 36.89
N ASP A 673 -7.87 4.64 37.63
CA ASP A 673 -7.66 4.22 39.03
C ASP A 673 -7.36 2.71 39.20
N VAL A 674 -6.78 2.05 38.19
CA VAL A 674 -6.04 0.81 38.46
C VAL A 674 -4.83 1.23 39.28
N GLY A 675 -4.93 1.11 40.60
CA GLY A 675 -3.98 1.61 41.59
C GLY A 675 -2.53 1.50 41.12
N TYR A 676 -1.99 2.65 40.69
CA TYR A 676 -0.57 2.81 40.45
C TYR A 676 0.11 2.66 41.80
N ILE A 677 0.88 1.59 41.98
CA ILE A 677 1.93 1.59 42.99
C ILE A 677 3.00 2.53 42.45
N GLY A 678 2.86 3.83 42.72
CA GLY A 678 3.92 4.80 42.54
C GLY A 678 5.03 4.47 43.53
N ILE A 679 6.07 3.79 43.05
CA ILE A 679 7.27 3.53 43.85
C ILE A 679 8.18 4.76 43.78
N LYS A 680 8.71 5.16 44.93
CA LYS A 680 9.58 6.31 45.14
C LYS A 680 11.03 5.99 44.81
#